data_AF-A0A835EIP0-F1
#
_entry.id   AF-A0A835EIP0-F1
#
_cell.length_a   1.000
_cell.length_b   1.000
_cell.length_c   1.000
_cell.angle_alpha   90.00
_cell.angle_beta   90.00
_cell.angle_gamma   90.00
#
_symmetry.space_group_name_H-M   'P 1'
#
loop_
_entity.id
_entity.type
_entity.pdbx_description
1 polymer ?
#
loop_
_entity_poly.entity_id
_entity_poly.type
_entity_poly.pdbx_seq_one_letter_code
_entity_poly.pdbx_strand_id
1 'polypeptide(L)'
;MPAARVDARGFSDDSGPRRNLPAERRREISDADLWASSVSLWETSASLWETSASLWDTSSALWAAAAGLNPRHQLASPSATRAAPPASAASSSSQNAPAARPPPAVVVPAPSSSAPASTLAASSSAVPSGPLQARPAAQLGSTTTGGLGLNAAAASLLGVSGSVAAAARTAPPALETYGRDMTAAAGKMDPVIGRDDDIDRVVCILCRRTKNSAMLVGAPGVGKTAIAEGLAQRIAAGAVPAALSGARVVEVDLGAMVAGTKLRGMFEERVKKVIQEAENADGKVVLFIDEVHMLLGAGANLLKPALARGRIRCVGATTFDEHRKYVEKDAAFERRFQKVHVQEPSLLATIAILQGLKKKFEKHHKTTIQDAAIVEAARLANRYITYRQFPDKAIDLIDEACATRRMKTDNILKSNSTQNSTEAFMEEAIVCPAQVAEVVSRWTGIPINTLAQDEKEKLMRLEDRLGERVVGQEVAVNLVAQAVLRSRAGLHQPGQPIGSFLFMGSTGVGKTELAKALADQLFDSEKMLIRFDMSEFVDAHSVLRLIGAPPSYLGHEDGGQLTEKVRQRPYSIILFDEIEKANPAVFNLFLQLLDDGVLTDGKGRTVDFKNTIIIMTSNLGAEYLMEAMAGEKSMDSARDLVIKQAQKHFKPEFLNRLSEIVIFEPLSQDKLREVANVQMKGITARLADRGIYLSVSDAALDVVLSESHEPLYGARPVRRWLQKNVMTRLSEMLFQGEIDADTTVIIDASEDKKELMYEVFKNAATCLDIPGMEILSDSDNDGGIWLNAPISRKMKGVSISSAGK
;
A
#
# COMPACT_ATOMS: atom_id res chain seq x y z
N MET A 1 -58.11 12.08 3.91
CA MET A 1 -58.80 13.38 3.78
C MET A 1 -57.75 14.42 3.40
N PRO A 2 -57.91 15.17 2.29
CA PRO A 2 -56.86 16.06 1.75
C PRO A 2 -57.24 17.56 1.78
N ALA A 3 -56.37 18.39 1.17
CA ALA A 3 -56.55 19.79 0.73
C ALA A 3 -56.36 20.90 1.80
N ALA A 4 -55.74 22.06 1.51
CA ALA A 4 -55.03 22.48 0.28
C ALA A 4 -54.03 23.65 0.50
N ARG A 5 -53.14 23.79 -0.51
CA ARG A 5 -52.41 25.01 -0.96
C ARG A 5 -53.10 26.36 -0.69
N VAL A 6 -52.32 27.44 -0.53
CA VAL A 6 -52.01 28.46 -1.58
C VAL A 6 -51.11 29.57 -1.02
N ASP A 7 -50.32 30.14 -1.93
CA ASP A 7 -49.35 31.23 -1.83
C ASP A 7 -49.80 32.54 -1.14
N ALA A 8 -48.82 33.38 -0.74
CA ALA A 8 -48.50 34.66 -1.41
C ALA A 8 -48.05 35.81 -0.48
N ARG A 9 -46.85 36.34 -0.79
CA ARG A 9 -46.43 37.77 -0.79
C ARG A 9 -46.51 38.56 0.54
N GLY A 10 -45.40 39.21 0.89
CA GLY A 10 -45.30 40.03 2.10
C GLY A 10 -45.82 41.47 1.95
N PHE A 11 -45.77 42.21 3.05
CA PHE A 11 -45.82 43.67 3.10
C PHE A 11 -44.94 44.16 4.26
N SER A 12 -44.35 45.35 4.08
CA SER A 12 -43.40 46.03 4.98
C SER A 12 -44.08 46.93 6.03
N ASP A 13 -43.30 47.31 7.06
CA ASP A 13 -43.34 48.52 7.93
C ASP A 13 -44.59 49.44 7.87
N ASP A 14 -45.15 49.94 8.98
CA ASP A 14 -44.46 50.79 9.97
C ASP A 14 -45.34 51.15 11.22
N SER A 15 -44.68 51.68 12.25
CA SER A 15 -45.09 52.58 13.37
C SER A 15 -46.51 52.60 14.00
N GLY A 16 -46.57 52.52 15.35
CA GLY A 16 -47.64 53.15 16.15
C GLY A 16 -47.97 52.51 17.54
N PRO A 17 -48.00 53.24 18.68
CA PRO A 17 -48.06 52.61 20.01
C PRO A 17 -49.33 52.90 20.85
N ARG A 18 -49.64 52.00 21.82
CA ARG A 18 -49.97 52.32 23.23
C ARG A 18 -50.09 51.08 24.12
N ARG A 19 -49.60 51.18 25.37
CA ARG A 19 -49.51 50.08 26.37
C ARG A 19 -50.78 49.95 27.22
N ASN A 20 -51.07 48.74 27.71
CA ASN A 20 -50.87 48.37 29.13
C ASN A 20 -51.39 46.95 29.43
N LEU A 21 -50.57 46.13 30.12
CA LEU A 21 -50.88 45.09 31.13
C LEU A 21 -49.54 44.39 31.53
N PRO A 22 -49.44 43.65 32.65
CA PRO A 22 -48.29 43.82 33.55
C PRO A 22 -47.22 42.71 33.45
N ALA A 23 -46.09 42.96 34.11
CA ALA A 23 -44.91 42.10 34.08
C ALA A 23 -44.87 41.13 35.27
N GLU A 24 -44.48 39.87 35.03
CA GLU A 24 -43.73 39.09 36.01
C GLU A 24 -42.70 38.12 35.38
N ARG A 25 -41.43 38.34 35.75
CA ARG A 25 -40.26 37.44 35.75
C ARG A 25 -40.14 36.35 34.67
N ARG A 26 -39.28 36.61 33.67
CA ARG A 26 -38.43 35.56 33.08
C ARG A 26 -37.47 35.01 34.16
N ARG A 27 -37.32 33.69 34.25
CA ARG A 27 -36.09 33.08 34.79
C ARG A 27 -35.16 32.83 33.63
N GLU A 28 -33.93 33.32 33.72
CA GLU A 28 -32.84 32.87 32.86
C GLU A 28 -32.43 31.47 33.35
N ILE A 29 -32.33 30.51 32.43
CA ILE A 29 -31.83 29.16 32.73
C ILE A 29 -30.31 29.26 32.72
N SER A 30 -29.66 28.77 33.78
CA SER A 30 -28.20 28.82 33.88
C SER A 30 -27.57 27.58 33.25
N ASP A 31 -26.32 27.68 32.79
CA ASP A 31 -25.59 26.53 32.23
C ASP A 31 -25.48 25.35 33.21
N ALA A 32 -25.57 25.61 34.52
CA ALA A 32 -25.60 24.56 35.55
C ALA A 32 -26.86 23.65 35.44
N ASP A 33 -28.00 24.20 35.04
CA ASP A 33 -29.25 23.44 34.88
C ASP A 33 -29.19 22.51 33.65
N LEU A 34 -28.52 22.96 32.58
CA LEU A 34 -28.24 22.16 31.38
C LEU A 34 -27.23 21.02 31.67
N TRP A 35 -26.22 21.28 32.50
CA TRP A 35 -25.29 20.25 32.97
C TRP A 35 -25.97 19.21 33.86
N ALA A 36 -26.84 19.62 34.80
CA ALA A 36 -27.55 18.68 35.68
C ALA A 36 -28.44 17.69 34.90
N SER A 37 -29.17 18.17 33.89
CA SER A 37 -29.97 17.29 33.01
C SER A 37 -29.10 16.29 32.24
N SER A 38 -27.92 16.71 31.78
CA SER A 38 -26.97 15.88 31.02
C SER A 38 -26.37 14.76 31.87
N VAL A 39 -26.06 15.02 33.15
CA VAL A 39 -25.57 13.99 34.09
C VAL A 39 -26.65 12.92 34.36
N SER A 40 -27.91 13.33 34.56
CA SER A 40 -29.01 12.38 34.82
C SER A 40 -29.28 11.41 33.66
N LEU A 41 -29.06 11.84 32.42
CA LEU A 41 -29.13 11.00 31.21
C LEU A 41 -27.94 10.02 31.10
N TRP A 42 -26.79 10.40 31.64
CA TRP A 42 -25.60 9.53 31.70
C TRP A 42 -25.77 8.44 32.77
N GLU A 43 -26.31 8.76 33.95
CA GLU A 43 -26.59 7.78 35.01
C GLU A 43 -27.66 6.75 34.60
N THR A 44 -28.70 7.17 33.87
CA THR A 44 -29.67 6.21 33.28
C THR A 44 -29.02 5.33 32.22
N SER A 45 -28.09 5.85 31.43
CA SER A 45 -27.34 5.06 30.44
C SER A 45 -26.37 4.06 31.09
N ALA A 46 -25.74 4.43 32.22
CA ALA A 46 -24.86 3.54 32.97
C ALA A 46 -25.61 2.35 33.61
N SER A 47 -26.79 2.59 34.20
CA SER A 47 -27.58 1.50 34.81
C SER A 47 -28.09 0.48 33.77
N LEU A 48 -28.41 0.92 32.55
CA LEU A 48 -28.72 0.02 31.43
C LEU A 48 -27.52 -0.83 30.99
N TRP A 49 -26.30 -0.29 31.11
CA TRP A 49 -25.06 -1.02 30.81
C TRP A 49 -24.73 -2.07 31.88
N GLU A 50 -24.86 -1.74 33.17
CA GLU A 50 -24.69 -2.71 34.27
C GLU A 50 -25.71 -3.86 34.21
N THR A 51 -26.96 -3.55 33.87
CA THR A 51 -28.00 -4.57 33.67
C THR A 51 -27.62 -5.51 32.51
N SER A 52 -27.04 -4.97 31.44
CA SER A 52 -26.57 -5.73 30.27
C SER A 52 -25.36 -6.62 30.60
N ALA A 53 -24.44 -6.14 31.44
CA ALA A 53 -23.28 -6.92 31.90
C ALA A 53 -23.70 -8.15 32.72
N SER A 54 -24.73 -8.02 33.59
CA SER A 54 -25.23 -9.12 34.42
C SER A 54 -25.81 -10.30 33.59
N LEU A 55 -26.34 -10.01 32.40
CA LEU A 55 -26.86 -11.00 31.45
C LEU A 55 -25.73 -11.74 30.69
N TRP A 56 -24.55 -11.12 30.57
CA TRP A 56 -23.37 -11.75 29.96
C TRP A 56 -22.63 -12.66 30.95
N ASP A 57 -22.57 -12.30 32.24
CA ASP A 57 -21.97 -13.16 33.28
C ASP A 57 -22.78 -14.46 33.48
N THR A 58 -24.11 -14.38 33.48
CA THR A 58 -24.98 -15.57 33.55
C THR A 58 -24.83 -16.50 32.34
N SER A 59 -24.54 -15.94 31.15
CA SER A 59 -24.22 -16.72 29.94
C SER A 59 -22.84 -17.38 30.01
N SER A 60 -21.87 -16.73 30.65
CA SER A 60 -20.49 -17.20 30.80
C SER A 60 -20.38 -18.38 31.78
N ALA A 61 -21.15 -18.35 32.87
CA ALA A 61 -21.25 -19.45 33.84
C ALA A 61 -21.80 -20.75 33.21
N LEU A 62 -22.76 -20.64 32.28
CA LEU A 62 -23.34 -21.78 31.54
C LEU A 62 -22.32 -22.45 30.61
N TRP A 63 -21.40 -21.69 30.01
CA TRP A 63 -20.34 -22.24 29.16
C TRP A 63 -19.20 -22.86 29.96
N ALA A 64 -18.84 -22.29 31.12
CA ALA A 64 -17.82 -22.86 32.01
C ALA A 64 -18.24 -24.24 32.57
N ALA A 65 -19.54 -24.47 32.78
CA ALA A 65 -20.08 -25.76 33.21
C ALA A 65 -20.08 -26.85 32.12
N ALA A 66 -19.99 -26.49 30.83
CA ALA A 66 -20.05 -27.41 29.71
C ALA A 66 -18.70 -28.04 29.31
N ALA A 67 -17.59 -27.54 29.85
CA ALA A 67 -16.21 -27.90 29.44
C ALA A 67 -15.36 -28.48 30.59
N GLY A 68 -15.88 -29.49 31.30
CA GLY A 68 -15.21 -30.14 32.43
C GLY A 68 -14.92 -31.63 32.22
N LEU A 69 -13.68 -32.00 31.90
CA LEU A 69 -13.22 -33.40 31.91
C LEU A 69 -12.81 -33.84 33.34
N ASN A 70 -13.31 -35.00 33.75
CA ASN A 70 -13.11 -35.62 35.07
C ASN A 70 -11.64 -35.79 35.51
N PRO A 71 -11.42 -35.83 36.83
CA PRO A 71 -10.65 -36.94 37.39
C PRO A 71 -11.28 -37.63 38.63
N ARG A 72 -11.63 -38.90 38.43
CA ARG A 72 -11.49 -40.04 39.36
C ARG A 72 -12.33 -40.18 40.65
N HIS A 73 -12.77 -41.44 40.81
CA HIS A 73 -13.16 -42.18 42.02
C HIS A 73 -14.61 -42.11 42.57
N GLN A 74 -15.24 -43.28 42.43
CA GLN A 74 -16.03 -44.03 43.42
C GLN A 74 -17.56 -43.84 43.56
N LEU A 75 -18.21 -44.97 43.22
CA LEU A 75 -19.30 -45.65 43.93
C LEU A 75 -20.78 -45.28 43.64
N ALA A 76 -21.51 -46.36 43.35
CA ALA A 76 -22.93 -46.62 43.64
C ALA A 76 -24.03 -45.85 42.88
N SER A 77 -24.76 -46.62 42.08
CA SER A 77 -26.20 -46.48 41.78
C SER A 77 -27.04 -46.81 43.05
N PRO A 78 -28.41 -46.73 43.10
CA PRO A 78 -29.33 -46.75 41.95
C PRO A 78 -30.68 -45.96 42.04
N SER A 79 -31.47 -46.13 40.96
CA SER A 79 -32.95 -46.22 40.89
C SER A 79 -33.83 -44.96 41.00
N ALA A 80 -34.78 -44.81 40.04
CA ALA A 80 -36.23 -44.98 40.25
C ALA A 80 -37.15 -44.15 39.30
N THR A 81 -37.81 -44.85 38.36
CA THR A 81 -39.28 -44.83 38.17
C THR A 81 -40.03 -43.64 37.49
N ARG A 82 -40.19 -43.76 36.16
CA ARG A 82 -41.47 -44.01 35.41
C ARG A 82 -42.58 -42.91 35.25
N ALA A 83 -43.08 -42.84 34.00
CA ALA A 83 -44.44 -42.52 33.50
C ALA A 83 -44.85 -41.08 33.08
N ALA A 84 -45.11 -40.98 31.77
CA ALA A 84 -45.85 -39.95 31.01
C ALA A 84 -47.40 -40.20 31.05
N PRO A 85 -48.25 -39.76 30.08
CA PRO A 85 -48.27 -38.60 29.16
C PRO A 85 -49.64 -37.82 29.24
N PRO A 86 -49.95 -36.87 28.32
CA PRO A 86 -50.78 -37.27 27.15
C PRO A 86 -50.36 -36.68 25.78
N ALA A 87 -51.33 -36.29 24.92
CA ALA A 87 -51.36 -36.71 23.51
C ALA A 87 -52.33 -35.93 22.57
N SER A 88 -52.41 -36.34 21.29
CA SER A 88 -53.34 -35.90 20.20
C SER A 88 -53.09 -34.50 19.60
N ALA A 89 -53.38 -34.15 18.32
CA ALA A 89 -53.68 -34.83 17.03
C ALA A 89 -53.83 -33.74 15.92
N ALA A 90 -53.86 -33.95 14.58
CA ALA A 90 -53.37 -34.97 13.62
C ALA A 90 -53.60 -34.47 12.16
N SER A 91 -53.23 -35.25 11.12
CA SER A 91 -53.48 -35.09 9.65
C SER A 91 -52.73 -33.95 8.90
N SER A 92 -52.32 -34.05 7.61
CA SER A 92 -52.05 -35.13 6.63
C SER A 92 -51.35 -34.50 5.38
N SER A 93 -50.87 -35.11 4.29
CA SER A 93 -50.71 -36.52 3.80
C SER A 93 -49.82 -36.56 2.52
N SER A 94 -49.14 -37.70 2.27
CA SER A 94 -48.63 -38.22 0.96
C SER A 94 -47.53 -37.45 0.18
N GLN A 95 -46.55 -38.08 -0.51
CA GLN A 95 -46.32 -39.51 -0.81
C GLN A 95 -44.84 -39.84 -1.18
N ASN A 96 -44.55 -41.15 -1.23
CA ASN A 96 -43.37 -41.85 -1.80
C ASN A 96 -42.07 -42.03 -0.97
N ALA A 97 -41.70 -43.30 -0.83
CA ALA A 97 -40.42 -43.87 -0.39
C ALA A 97 -40.04 -45.00 -1.38
N PRO A 98 -38.82 -45.58 -1.37
CA PRO A 98 -38.44 -46.55 -0.34
C PRO A 98 -36.97 -46.44 0.15
N ALA A 99 -36.61 -47.27 1.13
CA ALA A 99 -35.31 -47.27 1.80
C ALA A 99 -34.43 -48.48 1.43
N ALA A 100 -33.09 -48.37 1.62
CA ALA A 100 -32.31 -49.19 2.58
C ALA A 100 -30.79 -49.31 2.28
N ARG A 101 -30.02 -49.47 3.38
CA ARG A 101 -28.62 -49.99 3.52
C ARG A 101 -27.41 -49.10 3.16
N PRO A 102 -26.44 -48.95 4.09
CA PRO A 102 -25.03 -48.64 3.80
C PRO A 102 -24.14 -49.92 3.72
N PRO A 103 -23.17 -49.98 2.79
CA PRO A 103 -22.05 -50.93 2.78
C PRO A 103 -20.72 -50.26 3.26
N PRO A 104 -19.59 -50.99 3.42
CA PRO A 104 -18.80 -50.86 4.66
C PRO A 104 -17.40 -50.22 4.52
N ALA A 105 -16.75 -50.03 5.67
CA ALA A 105 -15.38 -49.55 5.79
C ALA A 105 -14.34 -50.53 5.19
N VAL A 106 -13.30 -49.97 4.55
CA VAL A 106 -12.16 -50.70 3.99
C VAL A 106 -10.88 -50.33 4.75
N VAL A 107 -10.09 -51.35 5.12
CA VAL A 107 -8.82 -51.24 5.84
C VAL A 107 -7.72 -51.94 5.04
N VAL A 108 -6.66 -51.24 4.64
CA VAL A 108 -5.38 -51.80 4.16
C VAL A 108 -4.25 -50.74 4.32
N PRO A 109 -2.94 -51.08 4.29
CA PRO A 109 -2.07 -50.79 5.43
C PRO A 109 -0.78 -50.03 5.10
N ALA A 110 0.08 -49.85 6.11
CA ALA A 110 1.45 -49.36 5.95
C ALA A 110 2.42 -50.46 5.45
N PRO A 111 3.47 -50.11 4.67
CA PRO A 111 4.60 -50.99 4.39
C PRO A 111 5.90 -50.58 5.12
N SER A 112 6.69 -51.57 5.49
CA SER A 112 8.02 -51.44 6.10
C SER A 112 9.17 -51.55 5.10
N SER A 113 10.37 -51.20 5.55
CA SER A 113 11.66 -51.22 4.85
C SER A 113 12.10 -52.55 4.21
N SER A 114 12.72 -52.49 3.03
CA SER A 114 14.00 -53.17 2.71
C SER A 114 14.61 -52.64 1.40
N ALA A 115 15.93 -52.72 1.26
CA ALA A 115 16.68 -52.46 0.02
C ALA A 115 16.89 -53.77 -0.77
N PRO A 116 17.30 -53.70 -2.05
CA PRO A 116 18.73 -53.90 -2.34
C PRO A 116 19.28 -53.01 -3.48
N ALA A 117 20.57 -53.16 -3.79
CA ALA A 117 21.30 -52.37 -4.80
C ALA A 117 21.72 -53.21 -6.01
N SER A 118 21.79 -52.58 -7.19
CA SER A 118 22.49 -53.13 -8.37
C SER A 118 22.87 -52.06 -9.43
N THR A 119 24.16 -51.79 -9.53
CA THR A 119 25.01 -51.68 -10.76
C THR A 119 24.65 -50.84 -12.01
N LEU A 120 25.67 -50.07 -12.44
CA LEU A 120 26.19 -49.82 -13.81
C LEU A 120 25.47 -48.84 -14.79
N ALA A 121 26.02 -47.61 -14.83
CA ALA A 121 26.84 -47.03 -15.92
C ALA A 121 26.36 -46.91 -17.40
N ALA A 122 26.91 -45.86 -18.05
CA ALA A 122 26.92 -45.55 -19.51
C ALA A 122 25.60 -45.00 -20.12
N SER A 123 25.60 -44.10 -21.11
CA SER A 123 26.68 -43.31 -21.75
C SER A 123 26.13 -42.05 -22.50
N SER A 124 27.05 -41.27 -23.08
CA SER A 124 26.90 -39.94 -23.68
C SER A 124 26.64 -39.86 -25.19
N SER A 125 26.06 -38.74 -25.64
CA SER A 125 26.35 -38.03 -26.92
C SER A 125 25.81 -36.58 -26.80
N ALA A 126 26.47 -35.45 -27.14
CA ALA A 126 27.45 -35.08 -28.20
C ALA A 126 26.81 -35.09 -29.61
N VAL A 127 27.02 -34.17 -30.58
CA VAL A 127 28.13 -33.26 -31.01
C VAL A 127 27.46 -32.12 -31.87
N PRO A 128 28.09 -31.31 -32.78
CA PRO A 128 29.39 -30.60 -32.86
C PRO A 128 29.29 -29.07 -33.18
N SER A 129 30.39 -28.30 -33.02
CA SER A 129 31.20 -27.74 -34.14
C SER A 129 32.24 -26.68 -33.71
N GLY A 130 33.45 -26.76 -34.28
CA GLY A 130 34.50 -25.71 -34.32
C GLY A 130 34.70 -25.20 -35.76
N PRO A 131 35.90 -24.76 -36.24
CA PRO A 131 37.26 -25.02 -35.71
C PRO A 131 38.36 -23.92 -35.96
N LEU A 132 39.67 -24.29 -35.78
CA LEU A 132 40.94 -23.69 -36.33
C LEU A 132 41.52 -22.41 -35.65
N GLN A 133 42.74 -22.41 -35.06
CA GLN A 133 44.15 -22.39 -35.59
C GLN A 133 44.68 -20.96 -35.95
N ALA A 134 45.95 -20.51 -35.79
CA ALA A 134 47.24 -21.15 -35.45
C ALA A 134 48.28 -20.19 -34.74
N ARG A 135 49.50 -20.72 -34.48
CA ARG A 135 50.76 -20.10 -33.93
C ARG A 135 51.68 -19.53 -35.07
N PRO A 136 52.97 -19.09 -34.94
CA PRO A 136 53.97 -19.19 -33.82
C PRO A 136 54.92 -17.95 -33.56
N ALA A 137 55.81 -18.02 -32.55
CA ALA A 137 57.30 -17.89 -32.64
C ALA A 137 58.02 -17.47 -31.32
N ALA A 138 59.34 -17.73 -31.25
CA ALA A 138 60.27 -17.80 -30.10
C ALA A 138 60.85 -16.41 -29.63
N GLN A 139 61.83 -16.24 -28.70
CA GLN A 139 62.85 -17.11 -28.07
C GLN A 139 63.58 -16.44 -26.85
N LEU A 140 64.29 -17.23 -26.01
CA LEU A 140 65.35 -16.87 -25.01
C LEU A 140 65.01 -15.95 -23.81
N GLY A 141 65.52 -16.15 -22.58
CA GLY A 141 66.30 -17.27 -22.02
C GLY A 141 66.97 -16.97 -20.65
N SER A 142 67.32 -18.03 -19.89
CA SER A 142 68.12 -18.06 -18.62
C SER A 142 67.44 -17.52 -17.34
N THR A 143 67.58 -18.01 -16.10
CA THR A 143 68.08 -19.22 -15.35
C THR A 143 68.09 -18.76 -13.85
N THR A 144 67.92 -19.54 -12.77
CA THR A 144 67.72 -20.99 -12.52
C THR A 144 67.08 -21.23 -11.14
N THR A 145 66.49 -22.42 -10.97
CA THR A 145 66.23 -23.22 -9.74
C THR A 145 67.17 -22.99 -8.54
N GLY A 146 66.82 -23.22 -7.27
CA GLY A 146 65.74 -24.06 -6.68
C GLY A 146 66.37 -25.21 -5.85
N GLY A 147 66.01 -25.39 -4.57
CA GLY A 147 66.67 -26.38 -3.69
C GLY A 147 65.95 -26.69 -2.38
N LEU A 148 65.88 -28.00 -2.05
CA LEU A 148 65.26 -28.60 -0.87
C LEU A 148 65.95 -28.23 0.46
N GLY A 149 65.25 -28.39 1.58
CA GLY A 149 65.83 -28.20 2.92
C GLY A 149 66.18 -29.50 3.64
N LEU A 150 67.06 -29.40 4.66
CA LEU A 150 67.08 -30.21 5.89
C LEU A 150 68.21 -29.73 6.84
N ASN A 151 67.97 -29.85 8.15
CA ASN A 151 68.92 -29.94 9.27
C ASN A 151 69.93 -28.83 9.62
N ALA A 152 69.65 -28.20 10.76
CA ALA A 152 70.44 -28.21 12.00
C ALA A 152 71.90 -27.66 12.07
N ALA A 153 72.05 -26.72 13.02
CA ALA A 153 73.17 -26.55 13.96
C ALA A 153 74.60 -26.34 13.43
N ALA A 154 75.06 -25.08 13.44
CA ALA A 154 76.24 -24.63 14.21
C ALA A 154 76.51 -23.12 13.98
N ALA A 155 76.73 -22.36 15.06
CA ALA A 155 77.70 -21.25 15.18
C ALA A 155 77.38 -20.36 16.39
N SER A 156 77.84 -20.76 17.58
CA SER A 156 78.06 -19.81 18.68
C SER A 156 79.34 -19.02 18.41
N LEU A 157 79.31 -17.68 18.53
CA LEU A 157 80.40 -16.75 18.91
C LEU A 157 80.27 -15.40 18.18
N LEU A 158 79.73 -14.41 18.89
CA LEU A 158 80.26 -13.05 19.10
C LEU A 158 79.12 -12.17 19.60
N GLY A 159 79.26 -11.66 20.83
CA GLY A 159 78.18 -10.92 21.50
C GLY A 159 78.35 -9.41 21.41
N VAL A 160 77.22 -8.70 21.46
CA VAL A 160 77.09 -7.41 22.16
C VAL A 160 75.74 -7.42 22.88
N SER A 161 75.73 -7.06 24.16
CA SER A 161 74.52 -7.01 24.98
C SER A 161 73.64 -5.80 24.61
N GLY A 162 72.35 -6.03 24.40
CA GLY A 162 71.35 -4.98 24.20
C GLY A 162 69.95 -5.49 24.50
N SER A 163 69.42 -5.16 25.68
CA SER A 163 68.11 -5.64 26.14
C SER A 163 66.96 -4.91 25.44
N VAL A 164 66.16 -5.62 24.66
CA VAL A 164 64.79 -5.21 24.34
C VAL A 164 63.86 -6.39 24.63
N ALA A 165 63.09 -6.30 25.72
CA ALA A 165 62.05 -7.25 26.01
C ALA A 165 60.92 -7.10 24.98
N ALA A 166 60.87 -8.01 24.01
CA ALA A 166 59.80 -8.05 23.03
C ALA A 166 58.49 -8.49 23.69
N ALA A 167 57.69 -7.52 24.14
CA ALA A 167 56.32 -7.77 24.57
C ALA A 167 55.53 -8.35 23.39
N ALA A 168 55.18 -9.63 23.48
CA ALA A 168 54.31 -10.28 22.51
C ALA A 168 52.98 -9.53 22.46
N ARG A 169 52.64 -8.96 21.30
CA ARG A 169 51.34 -8.30 21.10
C ARG A 169 50.25 -9.36 21.16
N THR A 170 49.58 -9.45 22.30
CA THR A 170 48.36 -10.24 22.47
C THR A 170 47.34 -9.78 21.42
N ALA A 171 46.64 -10.71 20.78
CA ALA A 171 45.54 -10.34 19.89
C ALA A 171 44.50 -9.51 20.67
N PRO A 172 43.85 -8.51 20.03
CA PRO A 172 42.86 -7.68 20.71
C PRO A 172 41.71 -8.55 21.29
N PRO A 173 41.07 -8.11 22.38
CA PRO A 173 39.90 -8.76 22.95
C PRO A 173 38.82 -9.01 21.89
N ALA A 174 38.07 -10.10 22.06
CA ALA A 174 37.03 -10.50 21.11
C ALA A 174 35.84 -9.52 21.16
N LEU A 175 35.52 -8.97 22.33
CA LEU A 175 34.50 -7.92 22.47
C LEU A 175 34.91 -6.58 21.83
N GLU A 176 36.20 -6.27 21.73
CA GLU A 176 36.70 -5.08 21.01
C GLU A 176 36.74 -5.30 19.49
N THR A 177 36.89 -6.56 19.06
CA THR A 177 37.02 -6.91 17.63
C THR A 177 35.67 -7.17 16.95
N TYR A 178 34.70 -7.75 17.69
CA TYR A 178 33.39 -8.17 17.18
C TYR A 178 32.23 -7.52 17.93
N GLY A 179 32.48 -6.42 18.64
CA GLY A 179 31.46 -5.71 19.40
C GLY A 179 31.72 -4.21 19.49
N ARG A 180 30.66 -3.48 19.82
CA ARG A 180 30.64 -2.03 19.97
C ARG A 180 30.17 -1.67 21.38
N ASP A 181 31.03 -0.99 22.12
CA ASP A 181 30.72 -0.55 23.49
C ASP A 181 29.72 0.62 23.46
N MET A 182 28.46 0.30 23.73
CA MET A 182 27.35 1.25 23.77
C MET A 182 27.47 2.20 24.96
N THR A 183 28.00 1.73 26.09
CA THR A 183 28.18 2.54 27.30
C THR A 183 29.27 3.60 27.09
N ALA A 184 30.38 3.26 26.41
CA ALA A 184 31.40 4.23 26.02
C ALA A 184 30.89 5.25 24.98
N ALA A 185 29.92 4.88 24.14
CA ALA A 185 29.31 5.76 23.15
C ALA A 185 28.12 6.59 23.68
N ALA A 186 27.64 6.34 24.91
CA ALA A 186 26.42 6.91 25.47
C ALA A 186 26.31 8.44 25.36
N GLY A 187 27.42 9.18 25.57
CA GLY A 187 27.45 10.65 25.45
C GLY A 187 27.31 11.20 24.02
N LYS A 188 27.31 10.33 23.00
CA LYS A 188 27.10 10.68 21.58
C LYS A 188 25.78 10.15 21.02
N MET A 189 25.19 9.14 21.65
CA MET A 189 23.92 8.50 21.28
C MET A 189 22.74 9.47 21.32
N ASP A 190 21.64 9.09 20.69
CA ASP A 190 20.40 9.86 20.69
C ASP A 190 19.67 9.76 22.05
N PRO A 191 19.05 10.85 22.52
CA PRO A 191 18.32 10.84 23.79
C PRO A 191 17.13 9.89 23.69
N VAL A 192 17.08 8.91 24.58
CA VAL A 192 15.99 7.93 24.62
C VAL A 192 14.84 8.49 25.46
N ILE A 193 13.65 8.59 24.85
CA ILE A 193 12.51 9.35 25.37
C ILE A 193 11.29 8.43 25.45
N GLY A 194 10.56 8.45 26.56
CA GLY A 194 9.30 7.72 26.72
C GLY A 194 9.45 6.19 26.72
N ARG A 195 10.63 5.67 27.08
CA ARG A 195 10.95 4.23 27.17
C ARG A 195 11.37 3.80 28.58
N ASP A 196 11.06 4.60 29.58
CA ASP A 196 11.51 4.36 30.96
C ASP A 196 11.02 3.02 31.52
N ASP A 197 9.72 2.71 31.38
CA ASP A 197 9.15 1.43 31.83
C ASP A 197 9.79 0.21 31.15
N ASP A 198 10.08 0.31 29.84
CA ASP A 198 10.75 -0.74 29.07
C ASP A 198 12.19 -0.96 29.58
N ILE A 199 12.93 0.12 29.83
CA ILE A 199 14.30 0.08 30.34
C ILE A 199 14.33 -0.43 31.78
N ASP A 200 13.43 0.04 32.65
CA ASP A 200 13.29 -0.43 34.03
C ASP A 200 12.93 -1.92 34.07
N ARG A 201 12.07 -2.39 33.16
CA ARG A 201 11.77 -3.80 33.01
C ARG A 201 13.01 -4.62 32.63
N VAL A 202 13.84 -4.13 31.70
CA VAL A 202 15.11 -4.77 31.33
C VAL A 202 16.10 -4.78 32.51
N VAL A 203 16.27 -3.65 33.21
CA VAL A 203 17.11 -3.53 34.41
C VAL A 203 16.69 -4.54 35.49
N CYS A 204 15.39 -4.63 35.78
CA CYS A 204 14.85 -5.63 36.71
C CYS A 204 15.17 -7.07 36.30
N ILE A 205 15.15 -7.38 35.00
CA ILE A 205 15.49 -8.72 34.48
C ILE A 205 16.99 -8.99 34.65
N LEU A 206 17.87 -8.07 34.26
CA LEU A 206 19.33 -8.23 34.32
C LEU A 206 19.87 -8.36 35.77
N CYS A 207 19.15 -7.79 36.74
CA CYS A 207 19.44 -7.91 38.18
C CYS A 207 19.04 -9.27 38.80
N ARG A 208 18.31 -10.15 38.09
CA ARG A 208 17.89 -11.45 38.65
C ARG A 208 19.08 -12.39 38.87
N ARG A 209 18.96 -13.28 39.86
CA ARG A 209 19.94 -14.37 40.10
C ARG A 209 19.91 -15.46 39.02
N THR A 210 18.75 -15.71 38.41
CA THR A 210 18.56 -16.67 37.32
C THR A 210 17.56 -16.11 36.30
N LYS A 211 17.65 -16.54 35.03
CA LYS A 211 16.90 -15.96 33.89
C LYS A 211 17.10 -14.44 33.80
N ASN A 212 18.38 -14.06 33.86
CA ASN A 212 18.93 -12.71 33.82
C ASN A 212 19.22 -12.23 32.39
N SER A 213 18.41 -12.67 31.42
CA SER A 213 18.49 -12.27 30.03
C SER A 213 17.11 -11.82 29.54
N ALA A 214 17.04 -10.68 28.86
CA ALA A 214 15.80 -10.07 28.37
C ALA A 214 15.67 -10.26 26.86
N MET A 215 14.46 -10.49 26.36
CA MET A 215 14.17 -10.53 24.92
C MET A 215 13.14 -9.44 24.61
N LEU A 216 13.59 -8.39 23.91
CA LEU A 216 12.78 -7.32 23.36
C LEU A 216 12.05 -7.85 22.11
N VAL A 217 10.74 -8.01 22.21
CA VAL A 217 9.89 -8.49 21.12
C VAL A 217 8.89 -7.41 20.76
N GLY A 218 8.99 -6.91 19.53
CA GLY A 218 8.19 -5.81 19.01
C GLY A 218 8.34 -5.70 17.49
N ALA A 219 7.44 -5.00 16.82
CA ALA A 219 7.49 -4.81 15.36
C ALA A 219 8.81 -4.14 14.90
N PRO A 220 9.16 -4.18 13.59
CA PRO A 220 10.20 -3.31 13.04
C PRO A 220 9.94 -1.83 13.38
N GLY A 221 11.00 -1.02 13.47
CA GLY A 221 10.87 0.43 13.69
C GLY A 221 10.45 0.91 15.09
N VAL A 222 9.96 0.05 16.01
CA VAL A 222 9.45 0.50 17.33
C VAL A 222 10.52 1.01 18.32
N GLY A 223 11.80 0.99 17.95
CA GLY A 223 12.90 1.45 18.82
C GLY A 223 13.43 0.38 19.80
N LYS A 224 13.50 -0.90 19.39
CA LYS A 224 14.10 -1.98 20.21
C LYS A 224 15.56 -1.66 20.58
N THR A 225 16.36 -1.25 19.60
CA THR A 225 17.77 -0.86 19.75
C THR A 225 17.92 0.38 20.67
N ALA A 226 16.99 1.35 20.57
CA ALA A 226 16.95 2.51 21.45
C ALA A 226 16.74 2.15 22.94
N ILE A 227 16.06 1.05 23.28
CA ILE A 227 15.96 0.57 24.67
C ILE A 227 17.34 0.09 25.18
N ALA A 228 18.15 -0.53 24.31
CA ALA A 228 19.52 -0.94 24.66
C ALA A 228 20.48 0.26 24.79
N GLU A 229 20.33 1.28 23.93
CA GLU A 229 21.02 2.57 24.07
C GLU A 229 20.61 3.28 25.37
N GLY A 230 19.33 3.28 25.72
CA GLY A 230 18.81 3.87 26.95
C GLY A 230 19.32 3.18 28.22
N LEU A 231 19.42 1.84 28.18
CA LEU A 231 20.11 1.06 29.22
C LEU A 231 21.58 1.49 29.34
N ALA A 232 22.30 1.62 28.22
CA ALA A 232 23.70 2.04 28.20
C ALA A 232 23.89 3.46 28.76
N GLN A 233 22.99 4.39 28.41
CA GLN A 233 22.95 5.76 28.93
C GLN A 233 22.70 5.79 30.45
N ARG A 234 21.70 5.04 30.95
CA ARG A 234 21.43 4.96 32.39
C ARG A 234 22.61 4.36 33.17
N ILE A 235 23.29 3.35 32.63
CA ILE A 235 24.50 2.78 33.28
C ILE A 235 25.64 3.80 33.30
N ALA A 236 25.89 4.51 32.20
CA ALA A 236 26.90 5.56 32.13
C ALA A 236 26.61 6.74 33.09
N ALA A 237 25.33 7.09 33.28
CA ALA A 237 24.88 8.11 34.23
C ALA A 237 24.83 7.63 35.70
N GLY A 238 25.09 6.34 35.97
CA GLY A 238 24.95 5.76 37.32
C GLY A 238 23.50 5.56 37.79
N ALA A 239 22.51 5.77 36.92
CA ALA A 239 21.08 5.66 37.19
C ALA A 239 20.59 4.19 37.14
N VAL A 240 21.33 3.27 37.76
CA VAL A 240 21.03 1.83 37.80
C VAL A 240 21.34 1.22 39.17
N PRO A 241 20.69 0.11 39.57
CA PRO A 241 21.02 -0.60 40.81
C PRO A 241 22.49 -1.03 40.88
N ALA A 242 23.04 -1.10 42.09
CA ALA A 242 24.46 -1.43 42.33
C ALA A 242 24.96 -2.71 41.62
N ALA A 243 24.09 -3.70 41.40
CA ALA A 243 24.38 -4.95 40.68
C ALA A 243 24.74 -4.76 39.18
N LEU A 244 24.38 -3.61 38.59
CA LEU A 244 24.70 -3.19 37.22
C LEU A 244 25.60 -1.94 37.16
N SER A 245 25.94 -1.34 38.30
CA SER A 245 26.85 -0.19 38.35
C SER A 245 28.24 -0.58 37.81
N GLY A 246 28.78 0.25 36.91
CA GLY A 246 30.03 0.00 36.19
C GLY A 246 29.98 -1.20 35.23
N ALA A 247 28.80 -1.67 34.83
CA ALA A 247 28.67 -2.62 33.73
C ALA A 247 28.88 -1.93 32.37
N ARG A 248 29.18 -2.71 31.33
CA ARG A 248 29.26 -2.25 29.94
C ARG A 248 28.21 -2.96 29.11
N VAL A 249 27.46 -2.22 28.31
CA VAL A 249 26.56 -2.77 27.28
C VAL A 249 27.37 -2.85 25.99
N VAL A 250 27.50 -4.05 25.44
CA VAL A 250 28.28 -4.30 24.21
C VAL A 250 27.36 -4.89 23.16
N GLU A 251 27.09 -4.13 22.10
CA GLU A 251 26.42 -4.59 20.89
C GLU A 251 27.31 -5.58 20.15
N VAL A 252 26.77 -6.73 19.73
CA VAL A 252 27.51 -7.79 19.03
C VAL A 252 27.33 -7.65 17.52
N ASP A 253 28.40 -7.38 16.79
CA ASP A 253 28.37 -7.26 15.33
C ASP A 253 28.39 -8.64 14.66
N LEU A 254 27.19 -9.14 14.33
CA LEU A 254 26.99 -10.39 13.60
C LEU A 254 27.59 -10.35 12.20
N GLY A 255 27.61 -9.19 11.55
CA GLY A 255 28.20 -8.99 10.24
C GLY A 255 29.71 -9.22 10.26
N ALA A 256 30.42 -8.57 11.18
CA ALA A 256 31.86 -8.78 11.41
C ALA A 256 32.18 -10.23 11.81
N MET A 257 31.30 -10.89 12.58
CA MET A 257 31.49 -12.30 12.94
C MET A 257 31.39 -13.24 11.74
N VAL A 258 30.50 -12.99 10.78
CA VAL A 258 30.36 -13.78 9.54
C VAL A 258 31.42 -13.40 8.51
N ALA A 259 31.81 -12.12 8.43
CA ALA A 259 32.76 -11.60 7.45
C ALA A 259 34.10 -12.34 7.45
N GLY A 260 34.53 -12.80 6.28
CA GLY A 260 35.78 -13.54 6.11
C GLY A 260 35.78 -14.98 6.64
N THR A 261 34.64 -15.51 7.10
CA THR A 261 34.55 -16.94 7.46
C THR A 261 34.38 -17.81 6.21
N LYS A 262 35.37 -18.67 5.92
CA LYS A 262 35.30 -19.65 4.82
C LYS A 262 34.65 -20.97 5.23
N LEU A 263 34.55 -21.21 6.54
CA LEU A 263 34.05 -22.45 7.15
C LEU A 263 33.19 -22.10 8.36
N ARG A 264 32.05 -22.78 8.52
CA ARG A 264 31.10 -22.60 9.64
C ARG A 264 31.77 -22.64 11.02
N GLY A 265 32.77 -23.50 11.21
CA GLY A 265 33.52 -23.60 12.47
C GLY A 265 34.26 -22.32 12.89
N MET A 266 34.67 -21.47 11.93
CA MET A 266 35.34 -20.20 12.25
C MET A 266 34.39 -19.19 12.89
N PHE A 267 33.13 -19.14 12.42
CA PHE A 267 32.07 -18.34 13.03
C PHE A 267 31.78 -18.82 14.46
N GLU A 268 31.62 -20.13 14.62
CA GLU A 268 31.40 -20.78 15.92
C GLU A 268 32.54 -20.51 16.92
N GLU A 269 33.79 -20.49 16.47
CA GLU A 269 34.95 -20.12 17.30
C GLU A 269 34.93 -18.65 17.74
N ARG A 270 34.54 -17.72 16.86
CA ARG A 270 34.41 -16.28 17.18
C ARG A 270 33.32 -16.03 18.22
N VAL A 271 32.14 -16.61 18.02
CA VAL A 271 31.02 -16.57 18.98
C VAL A 271 31.45 -17.14 20.33
N LYS A 272 32.18 -18.27 20.34
CA LYS A 272 32.68 -18.88 21.57
C LYS A 272 33.65 -17.98 22.34
N LYS A 273 34.55 -17.26 21.64
CA LYS A 273 35.47 -16.29 22.27
C LYS A 273 34.72 -15.13 22.93
N VAL A 274 33.74 -14.55 22.24
CA VAL A 274 32.88 -13.48 22.79
C VAL A 274 32.09 -13.95 24.02
N ILE A 275 31.51 -15.15 23.98
CA ILE A 275 30.80 -15.74 25.14
C ILE A 275 31.77 -15.95 26.31
N GLN A 276 32.97 -16.48 26.06
CA GLN A 276 33.96 -16.75 27.11
C GLN A 276 34.48 -15.47 27.76
N GLU A 277 34.70 -14.41 26.98
CA GLU A 277 35.07 -13.09 27.51
C GLU A 277 33.95 -12.49 28.37
N ALA A 278 32.69 -12.64 27.95
CA ALA A 278 31.52 -12.22 28.74
C ALA A 278 31.30 -13.07 30.02
N GLU A 279 31.53 -14.39 30.00
CA GLU A 279 31.52 -15.24 31.22
C GLU A 279 32.64 -14.80 32.19
N ASN A 280 33.84 -14.45 31.69
CA ASN A 280 34.96 -14.01 32.51
C ASN A 280 34.78 -12.61 33.14
N ALA A 281 33.84 -11.80 32.64
CA ALA A 281 33.56 -10.46 33.14
C ALA A 281 32.65 -10.43 34.39
N ASP A 282 32.28 -11.58 34.94
CA ASP A 282 31.46 -11.74 36.17
C ASP A 282 30.21 -10.83 36.20
N GLY A 283 29.47 -10.82 35.08
CA GLY A 283 28.26 -10.01 34.92
C GLY A 283 28.48 -8.51 34.71
N LYS A 284 29.72 -8.00 34.66
CA LYS A 284 30.01 -6.60 34.28
C LYS A 284 29.93 -6.33 32.78
N VAL A 285 29.68 -7.36 31.96
CA VAL A 285 29.32 -7.20 30.53
C VAL A 285 27.89 -7.65 30.32
N VAL A 286 27.10 -6.82 29.66
CA VAL A 286 25.77 -7.13 29.12
C VAL A 286 25.91 -7.16 27.61
N LEU A 287 25.69 -8.33 27.00
CA LEU A 287 25.68 -8.46 25.54
C LEU A 287 24.33 -7.95 25.01
N PHE A 288 24.35 -6.97 24.12
CA PHE A 288 23.21 -6.64 23.27
C PHE A 288 23.38 -7.35 21.93
N ILE A 289 22.33 -8.04 21.48
CA ILE A 289 22.33 -8.75 20.20
C ILE A 289 21.05 -8.33 19.48
N ASP A 290 21.20 -7.52 18.44
CA ASP A 290 20.09 -7.28 17.51
C ASP A 290 19.87 -8.53 16.64
N GLU A 291 18.64 -8.71 16.17
CA GLU A 291 18.23 -9.86 15.34
C GLU A 291 18.65 -11.25 15.89
N VAL A 292 18.39 -11.54 17.18
CA VAL A 292 18.87 -12.77 17.85
C VAL A 292 18.49 -14.08 17.13
N HIS A 293 17.39 -14.07 16.37
CA HIS A 293 16.97 -15.22 15.57
C HIS A 293 18.04 -15.65 14.55
N MET A 294 18.92 -14.76 14.09
CA MET A 294 20.06 -15.08 13.21
C MET A 294 21.05 -16.04 13.89
N LEU A 295 21.25 -15.90 15.20
CA LEU A 295 22.07 -16.83 15.97
C LEU A 295 21.38 -18.18 16.21
N LEU A 296 20.05 -18.27 16.09
CA LEU A 296 19.31 -19.52 16.30
C LEU A 296 19.47 -20.55 15.16
N GLY A 297 19.94 -20.15 13.98
CA GLY A 297 20.28 -21.08 12.91
C GLY A 297 21.70 -21.66 13.04
N ALA A 298 22.71 -20.78 13.05
CA ALA A 298 24.11 -21.21 12.98
C ALA A 298 24.75 -21.50 14.34
N GLY A 299 24.45 -20.70 15.37
CA GLY A 299 25.18 -20.65 16.64
C GLY A 299 24.40 -21.05 17.90
N ALA A 300 23.12 -21.45 17.78
CA ALA A 300 22.20 -21.66 18.91
C ALA A 300 22.77 -22.56 20.02
N ASN A 301 23.49 -23.61 19.62
CA ASN A 301 24.04 -24.61 20.53
C ASN A 301 25.22 -24.09 21.37
N LEU A 302 25.84 -22.96 20.99
CA LEU A 302 26.90 -22.30 21.76
C LEU A 302 26.34 -21.36 22.84
N LEU A 303 25.23 -20.67 22.55
CA LEU A 303 24.59 -19.76 23.49
C LEU A 303 23.79 -20.48 24.57
N LYS A 304 23.10 -21.57 24.22
CA LYS A 304 22.23 -22.33 25.14
C LYS A 304 22.92 -22.71 26.46
N PRO A 305 24.17 -23.23 26.52
CA PRO A 305 24.84 -23.56 27.77
C PRO A 305 25.21 -22.34 28.63
N ALA A 306 25.64 -21.23 28.02
CA ALA A 306 26.01 -20.00 28.73
C ALA A 306 24.77 -19.34 29.37
N LEU A 307 23.71 -19.19 28.57
CA LEU A 307 22.41 -18.68 29.01
C LEU A 307 21.74 -19.60 30.06
N ALA A 308 21.82 -20.92 29.91
CA ALA A 308 21.23 -21.87 30.85
C ALA A 308 21.83 -21.81 32.26
N ARG A 309 23.10 -21.44 32.37
CA ARG A 309 23.81 -21.33 33.65
C ARG A 309 23.75 -19.91 34.25
N GLY A 310 23.12 -18.96 33.57
CA GLY A 310 23.01 -17.56 34.00
C GLY A 310 24.34 -16.79 34.04
N ARG A 311 25.40 -17.34 33.41
CA ARG A 311 26.77 -16.81 33.47
C ARG A 311 26.99 -15.56 32.62
N ILE A 312 26.15 -15.35 31.61
CA ILE A 312 26.15 -14.14 30.78
C ILE A 312 24.84 -13.39 30.98
N ARG A 313 24.92 -12.06 30.98
CA ARG A 313 23.78 -11.16 30.87
C ARG A 313 23.59 -10.81 29.40
N CYS A 314 22.38 -11.00 28.88
CA CYS A 314 22.08 -10.77 27.46
C CYS A 314 20.76 -10.01 27.29
N VAL A 315 20.75 -9.01 26.41
CA VAL A 315 19.54 -8.36 25.90
C VAL A 315 19.45 -8.69 24.41
N GLY A 316 18.42 -9.43 24.04
CA GLY A 316 18.13 -9.77 22.65
C GLY A 316 17.03 -8.90 22.06
N ALA A 317 17.11 -8.58 20.77
CA ALA A 317 15.99 -8.00 20.01
C ALA A 317 15.56 -8.92 18.85
N THR A 318 14.27 -8.93 18.53
CA THR A 318 13.69 -9.64 17.36
C THR A 318 12.27 -9.14 17.06
N THR A 319 11.75 -9.41 15.86
CA THR A 319 10.34 -9.14 15.53
C THR A 319 9.38 -10.21 16.08
N PHE A 320 8.07 -9.90 16.09
CA PHE A 320 7.05 -10.88 16.48
C PHE A 320 7.06 -12.14 15.61
N ASP A 321 7.21 -11.97 14.30
CA ASP A 321 7.16 -13.07 13.33
C ASP A 321 8.39 -13.98 13.43
N GLU A 322 9.59 -13.41 13.56
CA GLU A 322 10.82 -14.17 13.83
C GLU A 322 10.77 -14.88 15.18
N HIS A 323 10.27 -14.21 16.23
CA HIS A 323 10.12 -14.81 17.55
C HIS A 323 9.25 -16.07 17.46
N ARG A 324 8.09 -15.97 16.80
CA ARG A 324 7.19 -17.12 16.58
C ARG A 324 7.78 -18.18 15.67
N LYS A 325 8.53 -17.79 14.64
CA LYS A 325 9.10 -18.71 13.63
C LYS A 325 10.32 -19.47 14.14
N TYR A 326 11.17 -18.86 14.97
CA TYR A 326 12.49 -19.37 15.37
C TYR A 326 12.66 -19.52 16.89
N VAL A 327 12.16 -18.59 17.71
CA VAL A 327 12.37 -18.60 19.18
C VAL A 327 11.39 -19.54 19.88
N GLU A 328 10.08 -19.41 19.62
CA GLU A 328 9.02 -20.19 20.29
C GLU A 328 9.05 -21.68 19.93
N LYS A 329 9.66 -22.03 18.79
CA LYS A 329 9.90 -23.44 18.42
C LYS A 329 11.03 -24.09 19.24
N ASP A 330 11.93 -23.30 19.81
CA ASP A 330 13.02 -23.78 20.65
C ASP A 330 12.72 -23.54 22.14
N ALA A 331 11.92 -24.45 22.71
CA ALA A 331 11.54 -24.44 24.11
C ALA A 331 12.73 -24.56 25.09
N ALA A 332 13.97 -24.81 24.64
CA ALA A 332 15.16 -24.74 25.48
C ALA A 332 15.71 -23.31 25.54
N PHE A 333 15.70 -22.58 24.42
CA PHE A 333 16.16 -21.20 24.31
C PHE A 333 15.14 -20.20 24.85
N GLU A 334 13.85 -20.32 24.48
CA GLU A 334 12.76 -19.45 24.95
C GLU A 334 12.76 -19.36 26.49
N ARG A 335 12.89 -20.50 27.18
CA ARG A 335 12.90 -20.60 28.65
C ARG A 335 14.11 -19.94 29.34
N ARG A 336 15.07 -19.37 28.60
CA ARG A 336 16.23 -18.63 29.14
C ARG A 336 16.03 -17.12 29.15
N PHE A 337 15.21 -16.62 28.25
CA PHE A 337 14.90 -15.20 28.17
C PHE A 337 13.60 -14.88 28.91
N GLN A 338 13.55 -13.69 29.49
CA GLN A 338 12.29 -13.08 29.91
C GLN A 338 11.82 -12.16 28.77
N LYS A 339 10.66 -12.48 28.18
CA LYS A 339 10.03 -11.67 27.13
C LYS A 339 9.64 -10.30 27.67
N VAL A 340 9.98 -9.25 26.93
CA VAL A 340 9.59 -7.85 27.14
C VAL A 340 8.91 -7.41 25.84
N HIS A 341 7.63 -7.04 25.94
CA HIS A 341 6.83 -6.66 24.78
C HIS A 341 6.99 -5.17 24.50
N VAL A 342 7.72 -4.82 23.44
CA VAL A 342 7.94 -3.43 23.05
C VAL A 342 6.81 -2.99 22.13
N GLN A 343 5.93 -2.13 22.66
CA GLN A 343 4.79 -1.58 21.91
C GLN A 343 5.20 -0.37 21.05
N GLU A 344 4.46 -0.13 19.98
CA GLU A 344 4.52 1.11 19.19
C GLU A 344 4.11 2.30 20.09
N PRO A 345 4.85 3.42 20.11
CA PRO A 345 4.50 4.56 20.93
C PRO A 345 3.27 5.28 20.37
N SER A 346 2.50 5.95 21.25
CA SER A 346 1.36 6.75 20.83
C SER A 346 1.78 7.95 19.97
N LEU A 347 0.80 8.58 19.30
CA LEU A 347 1.03 9.80 18.53
C LEU A 347 1.69 10.91 19.37
N LEU A 348 1.20 11.12 20.60
CA LEU A 348 1.75 12.14 21.51
C LEU A 348 3.16 11.78 22.00
N ALA A 349 3.43 10.51 22.31
CA ALA A 349 4.77 10.05 22.67
C ALA A 349 5.76 10.20 21.49
N THR A 350 5.30 9.96 20.25
CA THR A 350 6.11 10.16 19.04
C THR A 350 6.44 11.63 18.83
N ILE A 351 5.50 12.56 19.06
CA ILE A 351 5.77 14.01 19.01
C ILE A 351 6.85 14.39 20.03
N ALA A 352 6.80 13.86 21.26
CA ALA A 352 7.82 14.10 22.28
C ALA A 352 9.21 13.53 21.89
N ILE A 353 9.26 12.35 21.28
CA ILE A 353 10.49 11.76 20.73
C ILE A 353 11.10 12.70 19.67
N LEU A 354 10.30 13.12 18.68
CA LEU A 354 10.75 14.03 17.62
C LEU A 354 11.21 15.40 18.17
N GLN A 355 10.52 15.96 19.17
CA GLN A 355 10.93 17.20 19.84
C GLN A 355 12.30 17.07 20.53
N GLY A 356 12.62 15.92 21.13
CA GLY A 356 13.94 15.68 21.71
C GLY A 356 15.04 15.46 20.68
N LEU A 357 14.71 14.85 19.53
CA LEU A 357 15.64 14.66 18.41
C LEU A 357 15.85 15.93 17.57
N LYS A 358 14.90 16.88 17.59
CA LYS A 358 14.89 18.14 16.82
C LYS A 358 16.27 18.80 16.70
N LYS A 359 16.91 19.10 17.83
CA LYS A 359 18.20 19.82 17.88
C LYS A 359 19.34 19.05 17.21
N LYS A 360 19.27 17.72 17.14
CA LYS A 360 20.26 16.90 16.41
C LYS A 360 20.03 16.99 14.90
N PHE A 361 18.79 16.86 14.43
CA PHE A 361 18.46 17.02 13.02
C PHE A 361 18.80 18.43 12.49
N GLU A 362 18.43 19.48 13.23
CA GLU A 362 18.76 20.87 12.89
C GLU A 362 20.28 21.06 12.74
N LYS A 363 21.07 20.54 13.69
CA LYS A 363 22.53 20.61 13.67
C LYS A 363 23.15 19.77 12.54
N HIS A 364 22.59 18.59 12.25
CA HIS A 364 23.10 17.69 11.21
C HIS A 364 22.89 18.27 9.81
N HIS A 365 21.65 18.67 9.51
CA HIS A 365 21.24 19.16 8.19
C HIS A 365 21.50 20.65 7.98
N LYS A 366 21.83 21.41 9.03
CA LYS A 366 21.94 22.88 9.00
C LYS A 366 20.63 23.51 8.50
N THR A 367 19.55 23.10 9.15
CA THR A 367 18.15 23.48 8.91
C THR A 367 17.51 23.91 10.24
N THR A 368 16.41 24.65 10.17
CA THR A 368 15.62 25.05 11.35
C THR A 368 14.25 24.37 11.25
N ILE A 369 13.81 23.63 12.28
CA ILE A 369 12.56 22.84 12.21
C ILE A 369 11.46 23.58 12.98
N GLN A 370 10.32 23.84 12.34
CA GLN A 370 9.15 24.39 13.05
C GLN A 370 8.48 23.32 13.91
N ASP A 371 8.02 23.67 15.11
CA ASP A 371 7.32 22.71 16.00
C ASP A 371 6.01 22.20 15.37
N ALA A 372 5.35 23.04 14.57
CA ALA A 372 4.21 22.63 13.75
C ALA A 372 4.57 21.53 12.73
N ALA A 373 5.79 21.56 12.17
CA ALA A 373 6.25 20.52 11.23
C ALA A 373 6.45 19.17 11.95
N ILE A 374 6.89 19.17 13.21
CA ILE A 374 7.01 17.96 14.04
C ILE A 374 5.63 17.34 14.32
N VAL A 375 4.67 18.16 14.73
CA VAL A 375 3.29 17.70 14.98
C VAL A 375 2.66 17.14 13.71
N GLU A 376 2.83 17.83 12.57
CA GLU A 376 2.32 17.35 11.29
C GLU A 376 3.04 16.11 10.77
N ALA A 377 4.36 15.94 10.98
CA ALA A 377 5.06 14.72 10.61
C ALA A 377 4.49 13.49 11.33
N ALA A 378 4.28 13.59 12.64
CA ALA A 378 3.62 12.53 13.40
C ALA A 378 2.18 12.30 12.93
N ARG A 379 1.39 13.36 12.70
CA ARG A 379 -0.03 13.27 12.28
C ARG A 379 -0.18 12.62 10.89
N LEU A 380 0.62 13.08 9.91
CA LEU A 380 0.57 12.61 8.53
C LEU A 380 1.15 11.19 8.42
N ALA A 381 2.24 10.87 9.12
CA ALA A 381 2.76 9.51 9.14
C ALA A 381 1.80 8.51 9.83
N ASN A 382 0.99 8.95 10.80
CA ASN A 382 -0.07 8.11 11.36
C ASN A 382 -1.15 7.80 10.31
N ARG A 383 -1.59 8.82 9.58
CA ARG A 383 -2.75 8.75 8.69
C ARG A 383 -2.44 8.09 7.33
N TYR A 384 -1.25 8.30 6.79
CA TYR A 384 -0.93 7.94 5.40
C TYR A 384 0.17 6.87 5.27
N ILE A 385 0.97 6.62 6.31
CA ILE A 385 2.06 5.62 6.30
C ILE A 385 1.69 4.50 7.29
N THR A 386 0.74 3.66 6.89
CA THR A 386 0.16 2.59 7.73
C THR A 386 0.99 1.29 7.73
N TYR A 387 1.82 1.07 6.70
CA TYR A 387 2.67 -0.12 6.55
C TYR A 387 4.01 -0.04 7.30
N ARG A 388 4.26 1.06 8.02
CA ARG A 388 5.38 1.23 8.95
C ARG A 388 4.88 1.67 10.33
N GLN A 389 5.75 1.54 11.32
CA GLN A 389 5.46 1.75 12.73
C GLN A 389 6.18 3.00 13.26
N PHE A 390 5.62 3.61 14.29
CA PHE A 390 6.29 4.64 15.07
C PHE A 390 7.37 4.05 16.00
N PRO A 391 8.39 4.86 16.37
CA PRO A 391 8.62 6.23 15.94
C PRO A 391 9.29 6.35 14.55
N ASP A 392 9.94 5.27 14.07
CA ASP A 392 10.70 5.16 12.81
C ASP A 392 10.13 5.96 11.63
N LYS A 393 8.89 5.68 11.22
CA LYS A 393 8.26 6.35 10.08
C LYS A 393 8.14 7.88 10.17
N ALA A 394 8.15 8.43 11.38
CA ALA A 394 8.09 9.87 11.62
C ALA A 394 9.48 10.51 11.70
N ILE A 395 10.46 9.73 12.17
CA ILE A 395 11.87 10.12 12.22
C ILE A 395 12.41 10.24 10.79
N ASP A 396 12.27 9.19 9.98
CA ASP A 396 12.66 9.19 8.56
C ASP A 396 12.00 10.35 7.79
N LEU A 397 10.74 10.65 8.11
CA LEU A 397 9.96 11.70 7.43
C LEU A 397 10.50 13.10 7.73
N ILE A 398 10.88 13.38 8.98
CA ILE A 398 11.55 14.63 9.36
C ILE A 398 12.96 14.69 8.75
N ASP A 399 13.68 13.57 8.73
CA ASP A 399 15.04 13.49 8.16
C ASP A 399 15.05 13.80 6.66
N GLU A 400 14.18 13.16 5.86
CA GLU A 400 14.05 13.47 4.42
C GLU A 400 13.49 14.88 4.18
N ALA A 401 12.59 15.40 5.03
CA ALA A 401 12.12 16.78 4.90
C ALA A 401 13.25 17.80 5.12
N CYS A 402 14.15 17.55 6.10
CA CYS A 402 15.35 18.35 6.32
C CYS A 402 16.32 18.25 5.12
N ALA A 403 16.64 17.03 4.69
CA ALA A 403 17.53 16.80 3.55
C ALA A 403 17.00 17.43 2.25
N THR A 404 15.70 17.26 1.96
CA THR A 404 15.02 17.85 0.79
C THR A 404 15.06 19.37 0.84
N ARG A 405 14.72 19.99 1.99
CA ARG A 405 14.77 21.47 2.12
C ARG A 405 16.20 21.99 1.96
N ARG A 406 17.20 21.30 2.53
CA ARG A 406 18.61 21.65 2.39
C ARG A 406 19.07 21.60 0.93
N MET A 407 18.79 20.50 0.22
CA MET A 407 19.13 20.36 -1.20
C MET A 407 18.48 21.44 -2.07
N LYS A 408 17.21 21.79 -1.82
CA LYS A 408 16.52 22.88 -2.53
C LYS A 408 17.22 24.22 -2.30
N THR A 409 17.56 24.56 -1.06
CA THR A 409 18.29 25.79 -0.72
C THR A 409 19.67 25.83 -1.37
N ASP A 410 20.45 24.75 -1.29
CA ASP A 410 21.79 24.67 -1.89
C ASP A 410 21.75 24.76 -3.44
N ASN A 411 20.68 24.30 -4.09
CA ASN A 411 20.50 24.44 -5.53
C ASN A 411 20.12 25.87 -5.94
N ILE A 412 19.28 26.57 -5.17
CA ILE A 412 18.92 27.98 -5.40
C ILE A 412 20.16 28.88 -5.24
N LEU A 413 21.00 28.62 -4.23
CA LEU A 413 22.25 29.34 -4.04
C LEU A 413 23.22 29.16 -5.23
N LYS A 414 23.29 27.95 -5.80
CA LYS A 414 24.10 27.66 -7.01
C LYS A 414 23.55 28.33 -8.28
N SER A 415 22.23 28.41 -8.46
CA SER A 415 21.66 29.10 -9.64
C SER A 415 21.88 30.61 -9.56
N ASN A 416 21.77 31.18 -8.37
CA ASN A 416 21.82 32.63 -8.17
C ASN A 416 23.25 33.19 -8.13
N SER A 417 24.28 32.36 -7.92
CA SER A 417 25.70 32.79 -7.91
C SER A 417 26.23 33.33 -9.25
N THR A 418 25.40 33.38 -10.29
CA THR A 418 25.73 33.99 -11.60
C THR A 418 25.44 35.50 -11.65
N GLN A 419 24.79 36.09 -10.63
CA GLN A 419 24.59 37.55 -10.53
C GLN A 419 24.91 38.08 -9.13
N ASN A 420 25.70 39.16 -9.07
CA ASN A 420 26.24 39.72 -7.83
C ASN A 420 25.17 40.38 -6.94
N SER A 421 24.91 39.83 -5.76
CA SER A 421 24.63 40.61 -4.54
C SER A 421 24.82 39.72 -3.30
N THR A 422 25.84 40.01 -2.49
CA THR A 422 26.41 39.01 -1.55
C THR A 422 25.79 39.03 -0.13
N GLU A 423 24.79 39.88 0.14
CA GLU A 423 24.38 40.19 1.53
C GLU A 423 22.85 40.16 1.80
N ALA A 424 22.03 39.67 0.87
CA ALA A 424 20.58 39.53 1.08
C ALA A 424 20.11 38.08 0.85
N PHE A 425 19.35 37.55 1.82
CA PHE A 425 18.73 36.21 1.82
C PHE A 425 19.71 35.01 1.86
N MET A 426 20.42 34.88 2.98
CA MET A 426 20.44 33.55 3.61
C MET A 426 19.02 33.27 4.13
N GLU A 427 18.14 32.76 3.26
CA GLU A 427 16.97 32.02 3.75
C GLU A 427 17.52 30.85 4.56
N GLU A 428 17.35 30.89 5.88
CA GLU A 428 17.55 29.68 6.69
C GLU A 428 16.69 28.57 6.08
N ALA A 429 17.26 27.37 5.97
CA ALA A 429 16.58 26.22 5.41
C ALA A 429 15.52 25.72 6.42
N ILE A 430 14.41 26.45 6.53
CA ILE A 430 13.32 26.20 7.47
C ILE A 430 12.44 25.08 6.94
N VAL A 431 12.16 24.09 7.79
CA VAL A 431 11.23 22.99 7.55
C VAL A 431 9.89 23.33 8.20
N CYS A 432 8.88 23.58 7.38
CA CYS A 432 7.50 23.86 7.75
C CYS A 432 6.62 22.61 7.48
N PRO A 433 5.34 22.59 7.94
CA PRO A 433 4.37 21.55 7.58
C PRO A 433 4.28 21.21 6.08
N ALA A 434 4.44 22.20 5.20
CA ALA A 434 4.37 22.01 3.75
C ALA A 434 5.50 21.10 3.21
N GLN A 435 6.72 21.20 3.73
CA GLN A 435 7.82 20.32 3.30
C GLN A 435 7.60 18.88 3.78
N VAL A 436 7.01 18.70 4.96
CA VAL A 436 6.62 17.38 5.48
C VAL A 436 5.53 16.78 4.59
N ALA A 437 4.49 17.54 4.27
CA ALA A 437 3.41 17.11 3.36
C ALA A 437 3.94 16.75 1.96
N GLU A 438 4.92 17.49 1.42
CA GLU A 438 5.58 17.16 0.15
C GLU A 438 6.27 15.78 0.20
N VAL A 439 7.01 15.48 1.28
CA VAL A 439 7.69 14.17 1.43
C VAL A 439 6.69 13.03 1.60
N VAL A 440 5.65 13.18 2.43
CA VAL A 440 4.61 12.13 2.52
C VAL A 440 3.92 11.93 1.18
N SER A 441 3.67 13.01 0.43
CA SER A 441 3.09 12.91 -0.92
C SER A 441 4.00 12.14 -1.88
N ARG A 442 5.32 12.34 -1.79
CA ARG A 442 6.33 11.59 -2.58
C ARG A 442 6.39 10.11 -2.20
N TRP A 443 6.34 9.78 -0.91
CA TRP A 443 6.41 8.40 -0.42
C TRP A 443 5.15 7.58 -0.71
N THR A 444 3.98 8.21 -0.54
CA THR A 444 2.68 7.52 -0.59
C THR A 444 1.98 7.65 -1.94
N GLY A 445 2.39 8.62 -2.76
CA GLY A 445 1.66 9.04 -3.97
C GLY A 445 0.38 9.83 -3.68
N ILE A 446 0.06 10.12 -2.41
CA ILE A 446 -1.17 10.82 -2.01
C ILE A 446 -0.90 12.33 -1.95
N PRO A 447 -1.57 13.18 -2.74
CA PRO A 447 -1.45 14.64 -2.59
C PRO A 447 -2.03 15.06 -1.24
N ILE A 448 -1.17 15.50 -0.32
CA ILE A 448 -1.53 15.84 1.07
C ILE A 448 -1.58 17.36 1.32
N ASN A 449 -1.02 18.15 0.42
CA ASN A 449 -1.14 19.61 0.49
C ASN A 449 -2.62 20.01 0.51
N THR A 450 -2.97 20.97 1.37
CA THR A 450 -4.28 21.62 1.38
C THR A 450 -4.62 22.01 -0.05
N LEU A 451 -5.69 21.42 -0.62
CA LEU A 451 -6.10 21.51 -2.04
C LEU A 451 -5.38 22.65 -2.77
N ALA A 452 -4.30 22.31 -3.47
CA ALA A 452 -3.57 23.32 -4.23
C ALA A 452 -4.58 24.07 -5.12
N GLN A 453 -4.37 25.37 -5.36
CA GLN A 453 -5.32 26.18 -6.14
C GLN A 453 -5.73 25.45 -7.43
N ASP A 454 -4.73 24.83 -8.07
CA ASP A 454 -4.81 23.96 -9.25
C ASP A 454 -5.63 22.67 -9.01
N GLU A 455 -5.46 21.95 -7.90
CA GLU A 455 -6.25 20.74 -7.58
C GLU A 455 -7.71 21.09 -7.30
N LYS A 456 -7.95 22.23 -6.63
CA LYS A 456 -9.31 22.74 -6.43
C LYS A 456 -9.96 23.09 -7.77
N GLU A 457 -9.26 23.74 -8.68
CA GLU A 457 -9.76 24.04 -10.03
C GLU A 457 -9.99 22.76 -10.85
N LYS A 458 -9.04 21.80 -10.83
CA LYS A 458 -9.19 20.47 -11.45
C LYS A 458 -10.46 19.77 -10.96
N LEU A 459 -10.75 19.80 -9.65
CA LEU A 459 -11.94 19.17 -9.06
C LEU A 459 -13.23 19.92 -9.38
N MET A 460 -13.22 21.25 -9.40
CA MET A 460 -14.39 22.06 -9.75
C MET A 460 -14.84 21.88 -11.21
N ARG A 461 -13.91 21.56 -12.13
CA ARG A 461 -14.19 21.18 -13.53
C ARG A 461 -14.12 19.68 -13.78
N LEU A 462 -14.26 18.84 -12.75
CA LEU A 462 -14.13 17.39 -12.90
C LEU A 462 -15.21 16.81 -13.82
N GLU A 463 -16.43 17.33 -13.77
CA GLU A 463 -17.53 16.91 -14.65
C GLU A 463 -17.19 17.19 -16.13
N ASP A 464 -16.86 18.44 -16.47
CA ASP A 464 -16.49 18.86 -17.82
C ASP A 464 -15.34 18.00 -18.40
N ARG A 465 -14.26 17.84 -17.63
CA ARG A 465 -13.03 17.14 -18.05
C ARG A 465 -13.18 15.62 -18.13
N LEU A 466 -14.21 15.06 -17.50
CA LEU A 466 -14.64 13.67 -17.72
C LEU A 466 -15.53 13.57 -18.96
N GLY A 467 -16.41 14.55 -19.19
CA GLY A 467 -17.28 14.65 -20.37
C GLY A 467 -16.52 14.75 -21.69
N GLU A 468 -15.38 15.44 -21.73
CA GLU A 468 -14.44 15.49 -22.88
C GLU A 468 -14.07 14.08 -23.42
N ARG A 469 -14.06 13.07 -22.55
CA ARG A 469 -13.64 11.70 -22.87
C ARG A 469 -14.79 10.68 -22.80
N VAL A 470 -15.84 10.96 -22.04
CA VAL A 470 -16.97 10.05 -21.78
C VAL A 470 -18.25 10.64 -22.35
N VAL A 471 -18.45 10.37 -23.64
CA VAL A 471 -19.53 10.90 -24.47
C VAL A 471 -20.89 10.27 -24.13
N GLY A 472 -21.94 11.08 -24.00
CA GLY A 472 -23.33 10.64 -23.91
C GLY A 472 -23.71 9.95 -22.60
N GLN A 473 -22.98 10.24 -21.53
CA GLN A 473 -23.19 9.65 -20.19
C GLN A 473 -23.15 10.74 -19.10
N GLU A 474 -23.70 11.91 -19.41
CA GLU A 474 -23.58 13.14 -18.62
C GLU A 474 -24.08 12.94 -17.18
N VAL A 475 -25.21 12.25 -17.01
CA VAL A 475 -25.76 11.88 -15.67
C VAL A 475 -24.79 11.00 -14.88
N ALA A 476 -24.14 10.04 -15.54
CA ALA A 476 -23.19 9.13 -14.89
C ALA A 476 -21.90 9.86 -14.48
N VAL A 477 -21.40 10.75 -15.34
CA VAL A 477 -20.24 11.61 -15.08
C VAL A 477 -20.52 12.52 -13.88
N ASN A 478 -21.67 13.19 -13.86
CA ASN A 478 -22.07 14.11 -12.80
C ASN A 478 -22.17 13.41 -11.43
N LEU A 479 -22.86 12.26 -11.35
CA LEU A 479 -22.97 11.47 -10.10
C LEU A 479 -21.61 11.08 -9.53
N VAL A 480 -20.67 10.64 -10.39
CA VAL A 480 -19.31 10.27 -9.98
C VAL A 480 -18.51 11.50 -9.53
N ALA A 481 -18.59 12.62 -10.29
CA ALA A 481 -17.91 13.87 -9.95
C ALA A 481 -18.40 14.44 -8.60
N GLN A 482 -19.71 14.47 -8.37
CA GLN A 482 -20.30 14.91 -7.10
C GLN A 482 -19.84 14.04 -5.92
N ALA A 483 -19.86 12.71 -6.06
CA ALA A 483 -19.43 11.82 -4.99
C ALA A 483 -17.94 12.02 -4.61
N VAL A 484 -17.06 12.17 -5.62
CA VAL A 484 -15.64 12.49 -5.40
C VAL A 484 -15.48 13.86 -4.72
N LEU A 485 -16.24 14.88 -5.15
CA LEU A 485 -16.24 16.22 -4.54
C LEU A 485 -16.67 16.18 -3.06
N ARG A 486 -17.77 15.47 -2.72
CA ARG A 486 -18.23 15.27 -1.33
C ARG A 486 -17.12 14.68 -0.45
N SER A 487 -16.41 13.69 -0.99
CA SER A 487 -15.31 13.01 -0.29
C SER A 487 -14.08 13.89 -0.11
N ARG A 488 -13.63 14.60 -1.15
CA ARG A 488 -12.52 15.55 -1.08
C ARG A 488 -12.81 16.76 -0.20
N ALA A 489 -14.07 17.16 -0.07
CA ALA A 489 -14.51 18.18 0.89
C ALA A 489 -14.54 17.70 2.36
N GLY A 490 -14.31 16.39 2.61
CA GLY A 490 -14.39 15.80 3.96
C GLY A 490 -15.82 15.66 4.49
N LEU A 491 -16.83 15.74 3.62
CA LEU A 491 -18.26 15.62 3.95
C LEU A 491 -18.79 14.18 3.81
N HIS A 492 -17.88 13.25 3.50
CA HIS A 492 -18.14 11.82 3.40
C HIS A 492 -18.10 11.13 4.77
N GLN A 493 -18.72 9.94 4.88
CA GLN A 493 -18.75 9.17 6.11
C GLN A 493 -17.33 8.73 6.52
N PRO A 494 -16.88 9.05 7.75
CA PRO A 494 -15.52 8.70 8.18
C PRO A 494 -15.26 7.19 8.14
N GLY A 495 -14.13 6.81 7.57
CA GLY A 495 -13.67 5.42 7.53
C GLY A 495 -14.01 4.67 6.25
N GLN A 496 -14.87 5.16 5.37
CA GLN A 496 -15.19 4.48 4.10
C GLN A 496 -14.22 4.87 2.96
N PRO A 497 -14.16 4.11 1.84
CA PRO A 497 -13.43 4.50 0.61
C PRO A 497 -13.91 5.84 0.04
N ILE A 498 -13.12 6.50 -0.81
CA ILE A 498 -13.42 7.83 -1.37
C ILE A 498 -14.78 7.86 -2.08
N GLY A 499 -15.12 6.77 -2.78
CA GLY A 499 -16.42 6.55 -3.39
C GLY A 499 -16.57 5.08 -3.80
N SER A 500 -17.80 4.58 -3.76
CA SER A 500 -18.15 3.20 -4.10
C SER A 500 -19.31 3.18 -5.10
N PHE A 501 -19.08 2.68 -6.31
CA PHE A 501 -20.01 2.82 -7.42
C PHE A 501 -20.37 1.48 -8.04
N LEU A 502 -21.65 1.26 -8.33
CA LEU A 502 -22.12 0.16 -9.19
C LEU A 502 -22.58 0.73 -10.54
N PHE A 503 -21.75 0.53 -11.56
CA PHE A 503 -21.98 0.97 -12.93
C PHE A 503 -22.77 -0.10 -13.71
N MET A 504 -24.03 0.17 -14.00
CA MET A 504 -24.95 -0.73 -14.72
C MET A 504 -25.21 -0.23 -16.14
N GLY A 505 -25.37 -1.12 -17.12
CA GLY A 505 -25.65 -0.76 -18.52
C GLY A 505 -25.13 -1.82 -19.48
N SER A 506 -25.31 -1.66 -20.79
CA SER A 506 -24.85 -2.65 -21.78
C SER A 506 -23.32 -2.66 -21.94
N THR A 507 -22.81 -3.53 -22.82
CA THR A 507 -21.37 -3.53 -23.12
C THR A 507 -21.01 -2.39 -24.06
N GLY A 508 -19.89 -1.72 -23.82
CA GLY A 508 -19.35 -0.71 -24.75
C GLY A 508 -19.92 0.72 -24.64
N VAL A 509 -20.79 1.02 -23.67
CA VAL A 509 -21.37 2.37 -23.43
C VAL A 509 -20.48 3.33 -22.62
N GLY A 510 -19.27 2.92 -22.23
CA GLY A 510 -18.31 3.81 -21.55
C GLY A 510 -18.02 3.52 -20.07
N LYS A 511 -18.68 2.53 -19.43
CA LYS A 511 -18.44 2.13 -18.03
C LYS A 511 -16.96 2.04 -17.63
N THR A 512 -16.16 1.27 -18.37
CA THR A 512 -14.71 1.12 -18.15
C THR A 512 -13.92 2.37 -18.54
N GLU A 513 -14.45 3.20 -19.44
CA GLU A 513 -13.78 4.40 -19.93
C GLU A 513 -13.92 5.55 -18.92
N LEU A 514 -15.07 5.68 -18.24
CA LEU A 514 -15.23 6.59 -17.10
C LEU A 514 -14.27 6.25 -15.96
N ALA A 515 -14.06 4.96 -15.66
CA ALA A 515 -13.08 4.54 -14.66
C ALA A 515 -11.63 4.94 -15.03
N LYS A 516 -11.27 4.94 -16.32
CA LYS A 516 -9.96 5.40 -16.80
C LYS A 516 -9.84 6.91 -16.82
N ALA A 517 -10.86 7.59 -17.34
CA ALA A 517 -10.93 9.06 -17.34
C ALA A 517 -10.79 9.57 -15.91
N LEU A 518 -11.46 8.95 -14.93
CA LEU A 518 -11.32 9.30 -13.52
C LEU A 518 -9.91 9.02 -12.96
N ALA A 519 -9.25 7.93 -13.38
CA ALA A 519 -7.86 7.65 -12.99
C ALA A 519 -6.88 8.70 -13.54
N ASP A 520 -7.09 9.10 -14.78
CA ASP A 520 -6.32 10.14 -15.45
C ASP A 520 -6.55 11.51 -14.81
N GLN A 521 -7.80 11.90 -14.54
CA GLN A 521 -8.12 13.20 -13.95
C GLN A 521 -7.72 13.36 -12.47
N LEU A 522 -7.74 12.27 -11.68
CA LEU A 522 -7.45 12.33 -10.23
C LEU A 522 -6.00 11.98 -9.86
N PHE A 523 -5.29 11.22 -10.70
CA PHE A 523 -3.93 10.75 -10.40
C PHE A 523 -2.93 11.05 -11.52
N ASP A 524 -3.33 11.81 -12.55
CA ASP A 524 -2.56 12.11 -13.76
C ASP A 524 -2.00 10.82 -14.44
N SER A 525 -2.67 9.66 -14.24
CA SER A 525 -2.27 8.38 -14.84
C SER A 525 -3.33 7.27 -14.78
N GLU A 526 -3.71 6.74 -15.96
CA GLU A 526 -4.49 5.49 -16.08
C GLU A 526 -3.86 4.28 -15.38
N LYS A 527 -2.54 4.27 -15.09
CA LYS A 527 -1.86 3.16 -14.42
C LYS A 527 -2.28 2.97 -12.95
N MET A 528 -3.01 3.94 -12.39
CA MET A 528 -3.61 3.86 -11.05
C MET A 528 -4.98 3.17 -11.06
N LEU A 529 -5.48 2.75 -12.24
CA LEU A 529 -6.61 1.84 -12.38
C LEU A 529 -6.17 0.38 -12.18
N ILE A 530 -6.56 -0.21 -11.06
CA ILE A 530 -6.34 -1.62 -10.74
C ILE A 530 -7.58 -2.41 -11.14
N ARG A 531 -7.55 -3.08 -12.30
CA ARG A 531 -8.65 -3.92 -12.80
C ARG A 531 -8.54 -5.36 -12.30
N PHE A 532 -9.69 -5.93 -11.96
CA PHE A 532 -9.93 -7.36 -11.73
C PHE A 532 -11.14 -7.81 -12.55
N ASP A 533 -11.06 -8.99 -13.18
CA ASP A 533 -12.17 -9.61 -13.88
C ASP A 533 -12.86 -10.60 -12.94
N MET A 534 -14.13 -10.37 -12.59
CA MET A 534 -14.87 -11.21 -11.65
C MET A 534 -15.31 -12.55 -12.26
N SER A 535 -15.20 -12.73 -13.58
CA SER A 535 -15.32 -14.05 -14.22
C SER A 535 -14.24 -15.02 -13.75
N GLU A 536 -13.09 -14.54 -13.24
CA GLU A 536 -12.08 -15.41 -12.63
C GLU A 536 -12.41 -15.79 -11.17
N PHE A 537 -13.45 -15.20 -10.57
CA PHE A 537 -13.75 -15.32 -9.14
C PHE A 537 -15.07 -16.04 -8.84
N VAL A 538 -15.46 -16.98 -9.70
CA VAL A 538 -16.71 -17.78 -9.59
C VAL A 538 -16.64 -18.81 -8.46
N ASP A 539 -15.48 -19.41 -8.22
CA ASP A 539 -15.30 -20.47 -7.21
C ASP A 539 -14.99 -19.91 -5.81
N ALA A 540 -15.47 -20.56 -4.74
CA ALA A 540 -15.17 -20.14 -3.37
C ALA A 540 -13.65 -20.12 -3.05
N HIS A 541 -12.85 -21.01 -3.66
CA HIS A 541 -11.39 -21.01 -3.49
C HIS A 541 -10.69 -19.84 -4.21
N SER A 542 -11.27 -19.31 -5.30
CA SER A 542 -10.70 -18.17 -6.03
C SER A 542 -10.64 -16.90 -5.18
N VAL A 543 -11.57 -16.76 -4.23
CA VAL A 543 -11.67 -15.65 -3.26
C VAL A 543 -10.40 -15.52 -2.42
N LEU A 544 -9.79 -16.64 -2.05
CA LEU A 544 -8.51 -16.65 -1.32
C LEU A 544 -7.35 -16.07 -2.15
N ARG A 545 -7.42 -16.07 -3.49
CA ARG A 545 -6.42 -15.39 -4.33
C ARG A 545 -6.53 -13.86 -4.22
N LEU A 546 -7.73 -13.34 -3.92
CA LEU A 546 -7.98 -11.90 -3.82
C LEU A 546 -7.37 -11.32 -2.53
N ILE A 547 -7.60 -11.98 -1.39
CA ILE A 547 -7.14 -11.53 -0.05
C ILE A 547 -5.83 -12.17 0.43
N GLY A 548 -5.42 -13.28 -0.19
CA GLY A 548 -4.31 -14.12 0.22
C GLY A 548 -4.82 -15.35 0.96
N ALA A 549 -4.26 -16.52 0.61
CA ALA A 549 -4.57 -17.75 1.32
C ALA A 549 -3.97 -17.72 2.75
N PRO A 550 -4.57 -18.39 3.75
CA PRO A 550 -4.02 -18.43 5.10
C PRO A 550 -2.75 -19.31 5.20
N PRO A 551 -1.95 -19.22 6.28
CA PRO A 551 -0.63 -19.87 6.41
C PRO A 551 -0.59 -21.39 6.22
N SER A 552 -1.74 -22.07 6.24
CA SER A 552 -1.89 -23.50 6.01
C SER A 552 -2.02 -23.92 4.54
N TYR A 553 -2.06 -22.97 3.60
CA TYR A 553 -2.28 -23.23 2.17
C TYR A 553 -1.05 -22.92 1.30
N LEU A 554 -0.86 -23.73 0.24
CA LEU A 554 0.08 -23.45 -0.85
C LEU A 554 -0.25 -22.10 -1.51
N GLY A 555 0.78 -21.27 -1.74
CA GLY A 555 0.61 -19.91 -2.28
C GLY A 555 0.39 -18.81 -1.23
N HIS A 556 0.40 -19.11 0.07
CA HIS A 556 0.32 -18.08 1.11
C HIS A 556 1.46 -17.04 1.04
N GLU A 557 2.65 -17.39 0.56
CA GLU A 557 3.81 -16.47 0.59
C GLU A 557 3.55 -15.20 -0.24
N ASP A 558 2.89 -15.30 -1.39
CA ASP A 558 2.66 -14.21 -2.34
C ASP A 558 1.62 -13.15 -1.88
N GLY A 559 0.84 -13.43 -0.83
CA GLY A 559 -0.23 -12.55 -0.37
C GLY A 559 -1.48 -12.57 -1.26
N GLY A 560 -2.33 -11.55 -1.15
CA GLY A 560 -3.54 -11.43 -1.97
C GLY A 560 -3.38 -10.46 -3.12
N GLN A 561 -3.95 -10.78 -4.29
CA GLN A 561 -3.84 -9.93 -5.48
C GLN A 561 -4.48 -8.54 -5.29
N LEU A 562 -5.49 -8.40 -4.45
CA LEU A 562 -6.11 -7.12 -4.10
C LEU A 562 -5.33 -6.45 -2.95
N THR A 563 -5.13 -7.18 -1.86
CA THR A 563 -4.49 -6.66 -0.64
C THR A 563 -3.06 -6.18 -0.90
N GLU A 564 -2.25 -6.91 -1.67
CA GLU A 564 -0.88 -6.49 -1.99
C GLU A 564 -0.82 -5.33 -3.01
N LYS A 565 -1.68 -5.31 -4.03
CA LYS A 565 -1.70 -4.19 -5.00
C LYS A 565 -2.13 -2.87 -4.34
N VAL A 566 -3.10 -2.91 -3.43
CA VAL A 566 -3.55 -1.72 -2.68
C VAL A 566 -2.53 -1.33 -1.62
N ARG A 567 -1.88 -2.28 -0.95
CA ARG A 567 -0.75 -2.01 -0.04
C ARG A 567 0.43 -1.31 -0.74
N GLN A 568 0.65 -1.62 -2.02
CA GLN A 568 1.65 -0.94 -2.87
C GLN A 568 1.15 0.38 -3.46
N ARG A 569 -0.17 0.55 -3.65
CA ARG A 569 -0.81 1.72 -4.26
C ARG A 569 -2.10 2.10 -3.51
N PRO A 570 -1.98 2.71 -2.31
CA PRO A 570 -3.14 3.03 -1.47
C PRO A 570 -4.02 4.14 -2.07
N TYR A 571 -3.50 4.88 -3.06
CA TYR A 571 -4.21 5.84 -3.87
C TYR A 571 -4.49 5.24 -5.25
N SER A 572 -5.67 4.68 -5.47
CA SER A 572 -6.02 3.99 -6.72
C SER A 572 -7.52 3.89 -6.96
N ILE A 573 -7.92 3.70 -8.23
CA ILE A 573 -9.26 3.21 -8.56
C ILE A 573 -9.18 1.70 -8.71
N ILE A 574 -10.08 0.99 -8.04
CA ILE A 574 -10.21 -0.46 -8.11
C ILE A 574 -11.44 -0.78 -8.93
N LEU A 575 -11.24 -1.42 -10.07
CA LEU A 575 -12.31 -1.79 -11.00
C LEU A 575 -12.57 -3.30 -10.94
N PHE A 576 -13.73 -3.69 -10.43
CA PHE A 576 -14.25 -5.05 -10.43
C PHE A 576 -15.20 -5.21 -11.62
N ASP A 577 -14.72 -5.85 -12.69
CA ASP A 577 -15.48 -6.01 -13.93
C ASP A 577 -16.37 -7.26 -13.89
N GLU A 578 -17.58 -7.15 -14.47
CA GLU A 578 -18.62 -8.20 -14.51
C GLU A 578 -18.98 -8.79 -13.12
N ILE A 579 -19.20 -7.91 -12.14
CA ILE A 579 -19.40 -8.27 -10.73
C ILE A 579 -20.54 -9.27 -10.48
N GLU A 580 -21.54 -9.33 -11.36
CA GLU A 580 -22.63 -10.32 -11.31
C GLU A 580 -22.14 -11.77 -11.41
N LYS A 581 -20.95 -12.01 -11.96
CA LYS A 581 -20.36 -13.36 -12.10
C LYS A 581 -19.57 -13.81 -10.87
N ALA A 582 -19.30 -12.92 -9.92
CA ALA A 582 -18.50 -13.23 -8.73
C ALA A 582 -19.19 -14.26 -7.81
N ASN A 583 -18.40 -15.07 -7.11
CA ASN A 583 -18.92 -15.93 -6.04
C ASN A 583 -19.62 -15.08 -4.95
N PRO A 584 -20.78 -15.52 -4.40
CA PRO A 584 -21.44 -14.85 -3.29
C PRO A 584 -20.56 -14.53 -2.07
N ALA A 585 -19.48 -15.29 -1.84
CA ALA A 585 -18.53 -15.03 -0.76
C ALA A 585 -17.65 -13.76 -0.97
N VAL A 586 -17.48 -13.29 -2.21
CA VAL A 586 -16.74 -12.03 -2.51
C VAL A 586 -17.46 -10.83 -1.89
N PHE A 587 -18.79 -10.80 -1.96
CA PHE A 587 -19.59 -9.69 -1.42
C PHE A 587 -19.45 -9.54 0.10
N ASN A 588 -19.22 -10.64 0.84
CA ASN A 588 -18.97 -10.58 2.28
C ASN A 588 -17.67 -9.83 2.61
N LEU A 589 -16.63 -9.96 1.76
CA LEU A 589 -15.40 -9.19 1.87
C LEU A 589 -15.62 -7.72 1.48
N PHE A 590 -16.47 -7.48 0.47
CA PHE A 590 -16.79 -6.13 0.03
C PHE A 590 -17.62 -5.37 1.07
N LEU A 591 -18.46 -6.02 1.87
CA LEU A 591 -19.12 -5.36 3.01
C LEU A 591 -18.08 -4.79 3.99
N GLN A 592 -17.08 -5.56 4.41
CA GLN A 592 -16.00 -5.05 5.29
C GLN A 592 -15.23 -3.89 4.65
N LEU A 593 -14.89 -4.02 3.36
CA LEU A 593 -14.15 -3.01 2.59
C LEU A 593 -14.95 -1.70 2.44
N LEU A 594 -16.25 -1.79 2.15
CA LEU A 594 -17.13 -0.64 1.94
C LEU A 594 -17.54 0.03 3.26
N ASP A 595 -17.57 -0.71 4.37
CA ASP A 595 -17.97 -0.21 5.70
C ASP A 595 -16.82 0.49 6.43
N ASP A 596 -15.73 -0.24 6.66
CA ASP A 596 -14.63 0.19 7.53
C ASP A 596 -13.43 0.75 6.73
N GLY A 597 -13.50 0.68 5.40
CA GLY A 597 -12.41 1.04 4.50
C GLY A 597 -11.15 0.21 4.74
N VAL A 598 -11.28 -0.99 5.29
CA VAL A 598 -10.16 -1.86 5.67
C VAL A 598 -10.49 -3.30 5.29
N LEU A 599 -9.50 -4.02 4.78
CA LEU A 599 -9.61 -5.46 4.52
C LEU A 599 -8.46 -6.18 5.24
N THR A 600 -8.77 -7.33 5.85
CA THR A 600 -7.75 -8.18 6.49
C THR A 600 -7.28 -9.23 5.50
N ASP A 601 -5.96 -9.31 5.28
CA ASP A 601 -5.35 -10.31 4.40
C ASP A 601 -5.31 -11.71 5.06
N GLY A 602 -5.00 -12.74 4.28
CA GLY A 602 -4.90 -14.12 4.79
C GLY A 602 -3.86 -14.33 5.90
N LYS A 603 -2.94 -13.38 6.12
CA LYS A 603 -1.90 -13.40 7.15
C LYS A 603 -2.31 -12.63 8.42
N GLY A 604 -3.50 -12.01 8.43
CA GLY A 604 -3.98 -11.17 9.52
C GLY A 604 -3.50 -9.71 9.47
N ARG A 605 -2.92 -9.27 8.35
CA ARG A 605 -2.47 -7.88 8.14
C ARG A 605 -3.63 -7.05 7.60
N THR A 606 -3.86 -5.88 8.18
CA THR A 606 -4.87 -4.93 7.70
C THR A 606 -4.33 -4.10 6.53
N VAL A 607 -5.16 -3.91 5.51
CA VAL A 607 -4.89 -3.08 4.33
C VAL A 607 -5.96 -1.98 4.26
N ASP A 608 -5.53 -0.74 4.07
CA ASP A 608 -6.38 0.45 4.05
C ASP A 608 -6.85 0.79 2.63
N PHE A 609 -8.17 0.97 2.47
CA PHE A 609 -8.89 1.31 1.25
C PHE A 609 -9.55 2.69 1.31
N LYS A 610 -9.42 3.44 2.42
CA LYS A 610 -10.06 4.75 2.64
C LYS A 610 -9.71 5.79 1.60
N ASN A 611 -8.52 5.65 1.01
CA ASN A 611 -8.02 6.55 -0.04
C ASN A 611 -8.17 5.94 -1.46
N THR A 612 -9.00 4.90 -1.63
CA THR A 612 -9.30 4.28 -2.93
C THR A 612 -10.71 4.63 -3.41
N ILE A 613 -10.94 4.53 -4.71
CA ILE A 613 -12.27 4.60 -5.32
C ILE A 613 -12.63 3.21 -5.84
N ILE A 614 -13.78 2.69 -5.44
CA ILE A 614 -14.24 1.35 -5.81
C ILE A 614 -15.29 1.46 -6.91
N ILE A 615 -15.03 0.86 -8.07
CA ILE A 615 -15.96 0.80 -9.19
C ILE A 615 -16.25 -0.67 -9.48
N MET A 616 -17.53 -1.03 -9.51
CA MET A 616 -18.01 -2.35 -9.90
C MET A 616 -18.85 -2.19 -11.16
N THR A 617 -18.56 -2.91 -12.23
CA THR A 617 -19.33 -2.84 -13.49
C THR A 617 -20.18 -4.09 -13.67
N SER A 618 -21.44 -3.89 -14.05
CA SER A 618 -22.39 -4.98 -14.32
C SER A 618 -23.14 -4.77 -15.62
N ASN A 619 -23.47 -5.87 -16.31
CA ASN A 619 -24.34 -5.83 -17.51
C ASN A 619 -25.81 -6.18 -17.18
N LEU A 620 -26.13 -6.39 -15.90
CA LEU A 620 -27.45 -6.79 -15.43
C LEU A 620 -28.53 -5.75 -15.80
N GLY A 621 -29.66 -6.22 -16.34
CA GLY A 621 -30.81 -5.38 -16.72
C GLY A 621 -30.60 -4.47 -17.94
N ALA A 622 -29.46 -4.58 -18.64
CA ALA A 622 -29.16 -3.79 -19.84
C ALA A 622 -30.17 -3.98 -20.99
N GLU A 623 -30.85 -5.13 -21.02
CA GLU A 623 -31.94 -5.44 -21.97
C GLU A 623 -33.06 -4.39 -21.92
N TYR A 624 -33.50 -3.96 -20.73
CA TYR A 624 -34.59 -2.98 -20.60
C TYR A 624 -34.23 -1.60 -21.15
N LEU A 625 -32.95 -1.23 -21.07
CA LEU A 625 -32.46 0.03 -21.64
C LEU A 625 -32.44 -0.03 -23.18
N MET A 626 -32.16 -1.19 -23.76
CA MET A 626 -32.22 -1.42 -25.22
C MET A 626 -33.67 -1.42 -25.73
N GLU A 627 -34.60 -2.05 -25.01
CA GLU A 627 -36.05 -1.99 -25.31
C GLU A 627 -36.57 -0.54 -25.29
N ALA A 628 -36.14 0.27 -24.33
CA ALA A 628 -36.53 1.68 -24.26
C ALA A 628 -35.92 2.52 -25.40
N MET A 629 -34.67 2.27 -25.77
CA MET A 629 -34.05 2.90 -26.96
C MET A 629 -34.79 2.54 -28.25
N ALA A 630 -35.31 1.31 -28.36
CA ALA A 630 -36.15 0.88 -29.48
C ALA A 630 -37.58 1.48 -29.47
N GLY A 631 -37.93 2.28 -28.45
CA GLY A 631 -39.21 2.97 -28.33
C GLY A 631 -40.32 2.13 -27.68
N GLU A 632 -40.03 0.94 -27.14
CA GLU A 632 -41.05 0.10 -26.50
C GLU A 632 -41.52 0.66 -25.14
N LYS A 633 -40.63 1.38 -24.44
CA LYS A 633 -40.83 1.90 -23.07
C LYS A 633 -40.12 3.25 -22.90
N SER A 634 -40.55 4.04 -21.90
CA SER A 634 -39.80 5.23 -21.47
C SER A 634 -38.48 4.84 -20.78
N MET A 635 -37.42 5.60 -21.01
CA MET A 635 -36.10 5.41 -20.38
C MET A 635 -36.17 5.40 -18.85
N ASP A 636 -37.02 6.24 -18.22
CA ASP A 636 -37.16 6.24 -16.77
C ASP A 636 -37.77 4.93 -16.23
N SER A 637 -38.74 4.37 -16.96
CA SER A 637 -39.30 3.05 -16.63
C SER A 637 -38.28 1.93 -16.82
N ALA A 638 -37.40 2.05 -17.81
CA ALA A 638 -36.30 1.11 -18.00
C ALA A 638 -35.27 1.20 -16.86
N ARG A 639 -34.83 2.42 -16.46
CA ARG A 639 -33.95 2.66 -15.31
C ARG A 639 -34.49 1.99 -14.05
N ASP A 640 -35.77 2.17 -13.75
CA ASP A 640 -36.49 1.52 -12.65
C ASP A 640 -36.42 -0.02 -12.72
N LEU A 641 -36.53 -0.61 -13.91
CA LEU A 641 -36.41 -2.05 -14.11
C LEU A 641 -34.97 -2.55 -13.90
N VAL A 642 -33.95 -1.78 -14.31
CA VAL A 642 -32.54 -2.13 -14.02
C VAL A 642 -32.28 -2.12 -12.52
N ILE A 643 -32.76 -1.10 -11.78
CA ILE A 643 -32.64 -1.03 -10.31
C ILE A 643 -33.34 -2.22 -9.64
N LYS A 644 -34.58 -2.54 -10.07
CA LYS A 644 -35.30 -3.72 -9.56
C LYS A 644 -34.55 -5.02 -9.86
N GLN A 645 -33.87 -5.13 -10.99
CA GLN A 645 -33.05 -6.31 -11.31
C GLN A 645 -31.80 -6.40 -10.44
N ALA A 646 -31.13 -5.28 -10.17
CA ALA A 646 -30.02 -5.20 -9.23
C ALA A 646 -30.43 -5.60 -7.81
N GLN A 647 -31.60 -5.15 -7.34
CA GLN A 647 -32.17 -5.51 -6.03
C GLN A 647 -32.57 -7.00 -5.90
N LYS A 648 -32.82 -7.71 -7.01
CA LYS A 648 -33.02 -9.17 -7.00
C LYS A 648 -31.72 -9.94 -6.93
N HIS A 649 -30.67 -9.44 -7.59
CA HIS A 649 -29.39 -10.14 -7.71
C HIS A 649 -28.47 -9.90 -6.51
N PHE A 650 -28.34 -8.63 -6.10
CA PHE A 650 -27.50 -8.23 -4.98
C PHE A 650 -28.32 -8.06 -3.71
N LYS A 651 -27.75 -8.46 -2.57
CA LYS A 651 -28.39 -8.25 -1.26
C LYS A 651 -28.58 -6.75 -0.97
N PRO A 652 -29.69 -6.32 -0.34
CA PRO A 652 -29.87 -4.93 0.08
C PRO A 652 -28.72 -4.40 0.95
N GLU A 653 -28.16 -5.26 1.80
CA GLU A 653 -26.97 -4.97 2.63
C GLU A 653 -25.79 -4.44 1.82
N PHE A 654 -25.55 -4.97 0.62
CA PHE A 654 -24.45 -4.53 -0.25
C PHE A 654 -24.80 -3.24 -0.99
N LEU A 655 -26.01 -3.15 -1.54
CA LEU A 655 -26.46 -1.96 -2.28
C LEU A 655 -26.48 -0.71 -1.40
N ASN A 656 -26.85 -0.85 -0.12
CA ASN A 656 -26.89 0.26 0.84
C ASN A 656 -25.50 0.76 1.31
N ARG A 657 -24.40 0.13 0.89
CA ARG A 657 -23.01 0.58 1.14
C ARG A 657 -22.32 1.18 -0.09
N LEU A 658 -23.06 1.24 -1.20
CA LEU A 658 -22.63 1.98 -2.38
C LEU A 658 -22.90 3.47 -2.16
N SER A 659 -21.97 4.31 -2.61
CA SER A 659 -22.14 5.75 -2.68
C SER A 659 -23.22 6.13 -3.69
N GLU A 660 -23.20 5.49 -4.88
CA GLU A 660 -24.21 5.67 -5.92
C GLU A 660 -24.35 4.38 -6.77
N ILE A 661 -25.56 4.11 -7.26
CA ILE A 661 -25.80 3.16 -8.36
C ILE A 661 -25.95 3.98 -9.65
N VAL A 662 -25.02 3.79 -10.58
CA VAL A 662 -24.89 4.64 -11.78
C VAL A 662 -25.34 3.86 -13.00
N ILE A 663 -26.37 4.35 -13.68
CA ILE A 663 -26.93 3.72 -14.89
C ILE A 663 -26.34 4.41 -16.12
N PHE A 664 -25.82 3.61 -17.04
CA PHE A 664 -25.26 4.03 -18.32
C PHE A 664 -26.23 3.69 -19.45
N GLU A 665 -26.51 4.66 -20.30
CA GLU A 665 -27.52 4.55 -21.34
C GLU A 665 -26.92 4.05 -22.67
N PRO A 666 -27.69 3.32 -23.49
CA PRO A 666 -27.27 2.98 -24.85
C PRO A 666 -26.93 4.23 -25.67
N LEU A 667 -25.83 4.19 -26.44
CA LEU A 667 -25.36 5.33 -27.22
C LEU A 667 -26.12 5.46 -28.55
N SER A 668 -26.72 6.63 -28.81
CA SER A 668 -27.32 6.96 -30.11
C SER A 668 -26.27 7.00 -31.23
N GLN A 669 -26.70 7.01 -32.50
CA GLN A 669 -25.76 7.13 -33.63
C GLN A 669 -24.94 8.42 -33.58
N ASP A 670 -25.55 9.55 -33.20
CA ASP A 670 -24.85 10.83 -33.04
C ASP A 670 -23.77 10.73 -31.94
N LYS A 671 -24.08 10.08 -30.80
CA LYS A 671 -23.10 9.83 -29.75
C LYS A 671 -22.02 8.83 -30.15
N LEU A 672 -22.32 7.86 -31.02
CA LEU A 672 -21.30 7.00 -31.61
C LEU A 672 -20.38 7.77 -32.58
N ARG A 673 -20.89 8.77 -33.32
CA ARG A 673 -20.07 9.69 -34.15
C ARG A 673 -19.09 10.48 -33.28
N GLU A 674 -19.59 11.08 -32.21
CA GLU A 674 -18.75 11.77 -31.21
C GLU A 674 -17.68 10.84 -30.63
N VAL A 675 -18.02 9.59 -30.27
CA VAL A 675 -17.03 8.61 -29.79
C VAL A 675 -16.00 8.23 -30.87
N ALA A 676 -16.41 8.06 -32.13
CA ALA A 676 -15.50 7.78 -33.24
C ALA A 676 -14.48 8.91 -33.42
N ASN A 677 -14.92 10.17 -33.34
CA ASN A 677 -14.07 11.35 -33.35
C ASN A 677 -13.07 11.35 -32.17
N VAL A 678 -13.52 11.09 -30.94
CA VAL A 678 -12.62 11.00 -29.76
C VAL A 678 -11.58 9.88 -29.92
N GLN A 679 -11.95 8.71 -30.44
CA GLN A 679 -10.97 7.65 -30.73
C GLN A 679 -9.95 8.07 -31.81
N MET A 680 -10.39 8.82 -32.82
CA MET A 680 -9.54 9.29 -33.91
C MET A 680 -8.55 10.37 -33.45
N LYS A 681 -9.00 11.34 -32.63
CA LYS A 681 -8.10 12.29 -31.94
C LYS A 681 -7.02 11.56 -31.13
N GLY A 682 -7.38 10.44 -30.48
CA GLY A 682 -6.44 9.56 -29.79
C GLY A 682 -5.45 8.80 -30.69
N ILE A 683 -5.75 8.63 -32.00
CA ILE A 683 -4.80 8.15 -33.02
C ILE A 683 -3.88 9.29 -33.44
N THR A 684 -4.46 10.45 -33.78
CA THR A 684 -3.73 11.67 -34.18
C THR A 684 -2.66 12.06 -33.17
N ALA A 685 -2.99 12.08 -31.87
CA ALA A 685 -2.02 12.42 -30.82
C ALA A 685 -0.78 11.49 -30.82
N ARG A 686 -0.94 10.18 -31.03
CA ARG A 686 0.17 9.21 -31.05
C ARG A 686 1.04 9.31 -32.31
N LEU A 687 0.50 9.87 -33.39
CA LEU A 687 1.23 10.15 -34.62
C LEU A 687 1.97 11.49 -34.51
N ALA A 688 1.38 12.49 -33.85
CA ALA A 688 2.02 13.77 -33.56
C ALA A 688 3.30 13.61 -32.72
N ASP A 689 3.34 12.65 -31.77
CA ASP A 689 4.56 12.25 -31.04
C ASP A 689 5.73 11.80 -31.95
N ARG A 690 5.42 11.43 -33.21
CA ARG A 690 6.38 11.02 -34.25
C ARG A 690 6.58 12.07 -35.35
N GLY A 691 5.97 13.25 -35.20
CA GLY A 691 5.98 14.30 -36.21
C GLY A 691 5.09 14.02 -37.42
N ILE A 692 4.12 13.10 -37.32
CA ILE A 692 3.15 12.79 -38.37
C ILE A 692 1.83 13.47 -38.04
N TYR A 693 1.29 14.23 -38.98
CA TYR A 693 0.02 14.94 -38.84
C TYR A 693 -1.09 14.11 -39.47
N LEU A 694 -2.24 14.01 -38.79
CA LEU A 694 -3.41 13.26 -39.27
C LEU A 694 -4.65 14.15 -39.23
N SER A 695 -5.30 14.30 -40.37
CA SER A 695 -6.63 14.91 -40.54
C SER A 695 -7.63 13.85 -40.98
N VAL A 696 -8.88 13.98 -40.54
CA VAL A 696 -9.98 13.05 -40.88
C VAL A 696 -11.24 13.87 -41.16
N SER A 697 -11.88 13.62 -42.31
CA SER A 697 -13.11 14.31 -42.69
C SER A 697 -14.34 13.81 -41.92
N ASP A 698 -15.39 14.61 -41.88
CA ASP A 698 -16.69 14.18 -41.37
C ASP A 698 -17.28 13.03 -42.19
N ALA A 699 -17.05 12.99 -43.50
CA ALA A 699 -17.50 11.91 -44.36
C ALA A 699 -16.77 10.59 -44.05
N ALA A 700 -15.49 10.63 -43.68
CA ALA A 700 -14.75 9.45 -43.22
C ALA A 700 -15.31 8.91 -41.89
N LEU A 701 -15.76 9.77 -40.98
CA LEU A 701 -16.44 9.34 -39.75
C LEU A 701 -17.77 8.64 -40.05
N ASP A 702 -18.53 9.10 -41.05
CA ASP A 702 -19.76 8.43 -41.51
C ASP A 702 -19.49 7.02 -42.06
N VAL A 703 -18.42 6.84 -42.85
CA VAL A 703 -17.97 5.50 -43.32
C VAL A 703 -17.57 4.59 -42.16
N VAL A 704 -16.85 5.12 -41.16
CA VAL A 704 -16.51 4.37 -39.94
C VAL A 704 -17.76 3.86 -39.24
N LEU A 705 -18.81 4.67 -39.15
CA LEU A 705 -20.06 4.29 -38.49
C LEU A 705 -20.84 3.25 -39.29
N SER A 706 -21.04 3.46 -40.61
CA SER A 706 -21.82 2.53 -41.44
C SER A 706 -21.22 1.12 -41.43
N GLU A 707 -19.90 1.00 -41.45
CA GLU A 707 -19.18 -0.27 -41.49
C GLU A 707 -18.90 -0.89 -40.11
N SER A 708 -19.24 -0.21 -39.01
CA SER A 708 -18.98 -0.72 -37.65
C SER A 708 -20.15 -0.68 -36.67
N HIS A 709 -21.33 -0.18 -37.07
CA HIS A 709 -22.46 -0.03 -36.14
C HIS A 709 -23.14 -1.37 -35.79
N GLU A 710 -22.90 -1.87 -34.57
CA GLU A 710 -23.70 -2.94 -33.95
C GLU A 710 -24.39 -2.41 -32.67
N PRO A 711 -25.72 -2.17 -32.65
CA PRO A 711 -26.42 -1.54 -31.53
C PRO A 711 -26.20 -2.22 -30.17
N LEU A 712 -26.08 -3.56 -30.15
CA LEU A 712 -25.93 -4.37 -28.93
C LEU A 712 -24.57 -4.21 -28.21
N TYR A 713 -23.54 -3.70 -28.91
CA TYR A 713 -22.16 -3.68 -28.40
C TYR A 713 -21.55 -2.28 -28.23
N GLY A 714 -22.38 -1.23 -28.39
CA GLY A 714 -22.00 0.17 -28.16
C GLY A 714 -20.79 0.58 -29.01
N ALA A 715 -19.81 1.25 -28.41
CA ALA A 715 -18.61 1.72 -29.12
C ALA A 715 -17.50 0.66 -29.30
N ARG A 716 -17.67 -0.58 -28.82
CA ARG A 716 -16.64 -1.64 -28.95
C ARG A 716 -16.34 -2.01 -30.41
N PRO A 717 -17.35 -2.20 -31.30
CA PRO A 717 -17.15 -2.42 -32.73
C PRO A 717 -16.39 -1.28 -33.41
N VAL A 718 -16.82 -0.02 -33.21
CA VAL A 718 -16.15 1.20 -33.74
C VAL A 718 -14.65 1.17 -33.44
N ARG A 719 -14.28 0.96 -32.17
CA ARG A 719 -12.87 0.87 -31.76
C ARG A 719 -12.12 -0.29 -32.43
N ARG A 720 -12.73 -1.48 -32.53
CA ARG A 720 -12.12 -2.64 -33.21
C ARG A 720 -11.91 -2.38 -34.70
N TRP A 721 -12.89 -1.75 -35.35
CA TRP A 721 -12.85 -1.40 -36.77
C TRP A 721 -11.74 -0.38 -37.05
N LEU A 722 -11.67 0.70 -36.25
CA LEU A 722 -10.59 1.69 -36.33
C LEU A 722 -9.20 1.07 -36.10
N GLN A 723 -9.07 0.13 -35.15
CA GLN A 723 -7.83 -0.61 -34.96
C GLN A 723 -7.48 -1.50 -36.16
N LYS A 724 -8.46 -2.25 -36.70
CA LYS A 724 -8.23 -3.20 -37.78
C LYS A 724 -7.93 -2.51 -39.12
N ASN A 725 -8.64 -1.45 -39.45
CA ASN A 725 -8.60 -0.85 -40.78
C ASN A 725 -7.74 0.42 -40.82
N VAL A 726 -7.92 1.35 -39.87
CA VAL A 726 -7.18 2.63 -39.86
C VAL A 726 -5.78 2.46 -39.26
N MET A 727 -5.66 1.94 -38.03
CA MET A 727 -4.33 1.77 -37.40
C MET A 727 -3.44 0.79 -38.16
N THR A 728 -3.98 -0.32 -38.68
CA THR A 728 -3.20 -1.26 -39.51
C THR A 728 -2.70 -0.59 -40.78
N ARG A 729 -3.56 0.12 -41.53
CA ARG A 729 -3.16 0.78 -42.77
C ARG A 729 -2.08 1.85 -42.52
N LEU A 730 -2.27 2.71 -41.53
CA LEU A 730 -1.25 3.70 -41.14
C LEU A 730 0.06 3.04 -40.66
N SER A 731 -0.01 1.85 -40.05
CA SER A 731 1.19 1.08 -39.67
C SER A 731 1.90 0.49 -40.91
N GLU A 732 1.17 -0.03 -41.89
CA GLU A 732 1.73 -0.51 -43.16
C GLU A 732 2.46 0.62 -43.90
N MET A 733 1.81 1.78 -44.04
CA MET A 733 2.36 2.97 -44.69
C MET A 733 3.66 3.44 -44.00
N LEU A 734 3.71 3.37 -42.65
CA LEU A 734 4.89 3.68 -41.86
C LEU A 734 6.02 2.67 -42.09
N PHE A 735 5.72 1.37 -42.13
CA PHE A 735 6.71 0.32 -42.40
C PHE A 735 7.22 0.32 -43.83
N GLN A 736 6.40 0.77 -44.79
CA GLN A 736 6.74 0.90 -46.22
C GLN A 736 7.53 2.19 -46.53
N GLY A 737 7.59 3.15 -45.59
CA GLY A 737 8.24 4.45 -45.80
C GLY A 737 7.39 5.45 -46.60
N GLU A 738 6.10 5.15 -46.78
CA GLU A 738 5.14 6.06 -47.41
C GLU A 738 4.89 7.29 -46.51
N ILE A 739 4.85 7.09 -45.18
CA ILE A 739 4.73 8.17 -44.19
C ILE A 739 5.94 8.21 -43.25
N ASP A 740 6.45 9.41 -43.01
CA ASP A 740 7.63 9.72 -42.17
C ASP A 740 7.41 11.04 -41.40
N ALA A 741 8.41 11.51 -40.65
CA ALA A 741 8.31 12.78 -39.93
C ALA A 741 8.10 13.96 -40.91
N ASP A 742 7.26 14.92 -40.50
CA ASP A 742 6.79 16.06 -41.30
C ASP A 742 5.89 15.70 -42.51
N THR A 743 5.32 14.50 -42.51
CA THR A 743 4.22 14.08 -43.41
C THR A 743 2.85 14.40 -42.80
N THR A 744 1.93 14.89 -43.65
CA THR A 744 0.50 15.03 -43.34
C THR A 744 -0.30 13.95 -44.07
N VAL A 745 -1.17 13.24 -43.34
CA VAL A 745 -2.11 12.27 -43.89
C VAL A 745 -3.53 12.81 -43.75
N ILE A 746 -4.30 12.79 -44.84
CA ILE A 746 -5.74 13.12 -44.83
C ILE A 746 -6.51 11.82 -45.08
N ILE A 747 -7.47 11.52 -44.20
CA ILE A 747 -8.44 10.43 -44.38
C ILE A 747 -9.78 11.02 -44.78
N ASP A 748 -10.29 10.62 -45.95
CA ASP A 748 -11.61 10.99 -46.45
C ASP A 748 -12.41 9.75 -46.88
N ALA A 749 -13.68 9.93 -47.23
CA ALA A 749 -14.50 8.90 -47.85
C ALA A 749 -14.23 8.82 -49.36
N SER A 750 -14.26 7.61 -49.90
CA SER A 750 -14.37 7.37 -51.35
C SER A 750 -15.68 7.94 -51.90
N GLU A 751 -15.75 8.20 -53.22
CA GLU A 751 -16.94 8.76 -53.89
C GLU A 751 -18.22 7.94 -53.61
N ASP A 752 -18.08 6.61 -53.48
CA ASP A 752 -19.15 5.66 -53.16
C ASP A 752 -19.59 5.68 -51.67
N LYS A 753 -18.88 6.42 -50.80
CA LYS A 753 -19.04 6.47 -49.34
C LYS A 753 -19.02 5.10 -48.63
N LYS A 754 -18.20 4.16 -49.12
CA LYS A 754 -18.04 2.81 -48.56
C LYS A 754 -16.63 2.47 -48.08
N GLU A 755 -15.63 3.19 -48.58
CA GLU A 755 -14.23 2.94 -48.29
C GLU A 755 -13.54 4.23 -47.85
N LEU A 756 -12.47 4.09 -47.06
CA LEU A 756 -11.63 5.21 -46.65
C LEU A 756 -10.50 5.42 -47.66
N MET A 757 -10.35 6.64 -48.15
CA MET A 757 -9.20 7.07 -48.94
C MET A 757 -8.16 7.74 -48.03
N TYR A 758 -6.89 7.58 -48.40
CA TYR A 758 -5.74 8.09 -47.64
C TYR A 758 -4.87 8.90 -48.59
N GLU A 759 -4.82 10.22 -48.40
CA GLU A 759 -3.94 11.12 -49.14
C GLU A 759 -2.72 11.46 -48.29
N VAL A 760 -1.54 11.44 -48.90
CA VAL A 760 -0.24 11.60 -48.20
C VAL A 760 0.53 12.77 -48.79
N PHE A 761 0.77 13.79 -47.97
CA PHE A 761 1.50 15.00 -48.33
C PHE A 761 2.83 15.03 -47.58
N LYS A 762 3.94 14.82 -48.31
CA LYS A 762 5.29 15.01 -47.77
C LYS A 762 5.65 16.50 -47.78
N ASN A 763 6.31 16.97 -46.71
CA ASN A 763 6.56 18.38 -46.37
C ASN A 763 5.30 19.22 -46.10
N ALA A 764 5.15 19.63 -44.83
CA ALA A 764 4.12 20.57 -44.38
C ALA A 764 4.13 21.93 -45.11
N ALA A 765 5.26 22.36 -45.69
CA ALA A 765 5.36 23.60 -46.45
C ALA A 765 4.47 23.65 -47.71
N THR A 766 4.07 22.49 -48.23
CA THR A 766 3.23 22.36 -49.44
C THR A 766 1.72 22.36 -49.15
N CYS A 767 1.31 22.41 -47.87
CA CYS A 767 -0.10 22.29 -47.49
C CYS A 767 -0.90 23.59 -47.62
N LEU A 768 -0.26 24.76 -47.79
CA LEU A 768 -0.94 26.06 -47.84
C LEU A 768 -1.75 26.32 -49.12
N ASP A 769 -1.63 25.46 -50.14
CA ASP A 769 -2.29 25.61 -51.45
C ASP A 769 -3.50 24.66 -51.65
N ILE A 770 -3.99 23.98 -50.61
CA ILE A 770 -5.15 23.07 -50.69
C ILE A 770 -6.47 23.86 -50.57
N PRO A 771 -7.41 23.78 -51.54
CA PRO A 771 -8.68 24.50 -51.46
C PRO A 771 -9.55 24.05 -50.28
N GLY A 772 -9.95 24.99 -49.41
CA GLY A 772 -10.84 24.73 -48.27
C GLY A 772 -10.15 24.63 -46.90
N MET A 773 -8.83 24.85 -46.83
CA MET A 773 -8.04 24.74 -45.60
C MET A 773 -7.96 26.06 -44.82
N GLU A 774 -9.01 26.40 -44.05
CA GLU A 774 -8.93 27.50 -43.05
C GLU A 774 -8.30 27.01 -41.74
N ILE A 775 -7.40 27.83 -41.18
CA ILE A 775 -6.70 27.52 -39.92
C ILE A 775 -7.62 27.88 -38.75
N LEU A 776 -8.37 26.89 -38.25
CA LEU A 776 -9.17 27.03 -37.04
C LEU A 776 -8.27 27.15 -35.79
N SER A 777 -8.47 28.22 -35.02
CA SER A 777 -7.96 28.34 -33.64
C SER A 777 -8.88 27.58 -32.66
N ASP A 778 -8.34 27.19 -31.50
CA ASP A 778 -8.93 26.30 -30.46
C ASP A 778 -10.30 26.72 -29.83
N SER A 779 -11.07 27.65 -30.42
CA SER A 779 -12.29 28.22 -29.85
C SER A 779 -13.61 27.79 -30.50
N ASP A 780 -13.62 27.38 -31.78
CA ASP A 780 -14.87 27.31 -32.55
C ASP A 780 -15.15 25.89 -33.10
N ASN A 781 -16.30 25.34 -32.71
CA ASN A 781 -16.72 23.97 -32.99
C ASN A 781 -17.76 23.93 -34.14
N ASP A 782 -17.32 24.28 -35.34
CA ASP A 782 -18.12 24.18 -36.58
C ASP A 782 -17.33 23.43 -37.68
N GLY A 783 -17.84 22.26 -38.09
CA GLY A 783 -17.69 21.61 -39.41
C GLY A 783 -16.32 21.46 -40.09
N GLY A 784 -15.19 21.72 -39.42
CA GLY A 784 -13.89 21.92 -40.05
C GLY A 784 -12.91 20.74 -40.02
N ILE A 785 -11.98 20.76 -41.00
CA ILE A 785 -10.87 19.81 -41.17
C ILE A 785 -9.90 19.90 -39.97
N TRP A 786 -9.64 18.78 -39.29
CA TRP A 786 -8.78 18.74 -38.09
C TRP A 786 -7.28 18.83 -38.44
N LEU A 787 -6.58 19.85 -37.96
CA LEU A 787 -5.14 20.03 -38.14
C LEU A 787 -4.42 20.41 -36.84
N ASN A 788 -3.47 19.58 -36.42
CA ASN A 788 -2.40 20.03 -35.52
C ASN A 788 -1.41 20.86 -36.35
N ALA A 789 -1.63 22.16 -36.47
CA ALA A 789 -0.72 23.06 -37.17
C ALA A 789 0.66 23.11 -36.48
N PRO A 790 1.77 23.36 -37.22
CA PRO A 790 3.10 23.45 -36.64
C PRO A 790 3.25 24.71 -35.76
N ILE A 791 3.02 24.57 -34.45
CA ILE A 791 3.33 25.61 -33.48
C ILE A 791 4.84 25.84 -33.51
N SER A 792 5.27 26.96 -34.10
CA SER A 792 6.66 27.39 -34.09
C SER A 792 7.22 27.34 -32.67
N ARG A 793 8.28 26.55 -32.46
CA ARG A 793 9.04 26.58 -31.19
C ARG A 793 9.57 28.00 -31.00
N LYS A 794 8.92 28.79 -30.14
CA LYS A 794 9.46 30.06 -29.64
C LYS A 794 10.73 29.79 -28.82
N MET A 795 11.86 29.66 -29.51
CA MET A 795 13.17 29.84 -28.91
C MET A 795 13.22 31.24 -28.30
N LYS A 796 13.15 31.32 -26.97
CA LYS A 796 13.42 32.57 -26.26
C LYS A 796 14.90 32.92 -26.43
N GLY A 797 15.16 34.01 -27.14
CA GLY A 797 16.40 34.78 -27.02
C GLY A 797 17.48 34.48 -28.05
N VAL A 798 17.32 35.02 -29.26
CA VAL A 798 18.43 35.71 -29.96
C VAL A 798 17.89 37.00 -30.54
N SER A 799 18.45 38.14 -30.12
CA SER A 799 18.22 39.44 -30.75
C SER A 799 19.11 39.58 -31.98
N ILE A 800 18.51 39.80 -33.17
CA ILE A 800 19.24 40.30 -34.34
C ILE A 800 18.55 41.56 -34.84
N SER A 801 19.39 42.55 -35.15
CA SER A 801 19.05 43.96 -35.38
C SER A 801 18.37 44.23 -36.72
N SER A 802 17.58 45.31 -36.73
CA SER A 802 17.02 45.96 -37.91
C SER A 802 18.07 46.38 -38.96
N ALA A 803 17.96 45.84 -40.16
CA ALA A 803 18.32 46.43 -41.46
C ALA A 803 17.65 45.58 -42.57
N GLY A 804 17.13 46.12 -43.68
CA GLY A 804 17.10 47.52 -44.09
C GLY A 804 17.19 47.68 -45.61
N LYS A 805 16.17 47.22 -46.35
CA LYS A 805 15.71 47.75 -47.65
C LYS A 805 14.49 46.98 -48.15
#